data_AF-A0AAD6XF97-F1
#
_entry.id   AF-A0AAD6XF97-F1
#
_cell.length_a   1.000
_cell.length_b   1.000
_cell.length_c   1.000
_cell.angle_alpha   90.00
_cell.angle_beta   90.00
_cell.angle_gamma   90.00
#
_symmetry.space_group_name_H-M   'P 1'
#
loop_
_entity.id
_entity.type
_entity.pdbx_description
1 polymer ?
#
loop_
_entity_poly.entity_id
_entity_poly.type
_entity_poly.pdbx_seq_one_letter_code
_entity_poly.pdbx_strand_id
1 'polypeptide(L)'
;MLVSKQYTYCRFPSNQSYMYQLKFVQQPDRRRQGKAASRHQVTYKTFASRHDIMASSPVPLTYSIAASTPHSGPYCVENILVDNPTEQASRWSGGPQPETGTPQWLLLRLDTLAVVQTITFGKFGNPHPCNMKDFKVYGGLTEDALTEVLHSHLKNDTQPESFELKHVNDQNILTPIRYIKIMPLSSHGSSFHISIWHVALKGIKDEVYVEQVRMKYDQYRETTTMRYVLKHLRQRRFLTPYNSILARCGLQVEDPLVTELHESVVLQGNWAKAEQNIQRMSHADLFDEYRNSKQCHSVWKRLSGKDADGDVPSPRGGHAMCVDSVGGVIYLFGGWDGKKSLDDFWAYDIKQEKWRVLSYATSKDRDAPAARSCHKMVFDTVTGAVYVLGRLSDEDAQKMQVQPQPQPGDAPPPTKLGCEFYRYQTRGSMAGRWEFLSSDPQIPHAPPLVYDHQIVIDSEAQILYVYGGRVIGSDASSIKYAGLYCYNIRLGKWQHLQNSPKPDTPFSGGVIPARSGHSMVLDDRTKTLYIFGGKIEDSNLLCDMYAYHITTKTTRQMFADLRRECGFQASFTQRAVLDPQLQEIYVFSGLTQDNSSSMILPVDLSVRMFRYNPPPGRWDSVLPLPGAPADREEPPPRFAHQVIYDPASKTIFMHGGNAGLREPSRADAMEDDTGEDQRLDDFWQLSLLRTPPETVIRRATLQIRKQQFREMCEDVSHVKALNFLRTSVYPVVDQDDPEETEAYRGLLSYLFIPASPIMSSHPHLKTPSADSDHEDSPPRKRSRPNTPEDTEMTAPSEVEELPAPAAKIPPFDVQLVRETEDPEEVKSGATAVSGARFQQRNALFESLLEFVSEEAKQPSGSLTGTLDGLMAMPAS
;
A
#
# COMPACT_ATOMS: atom_id res chain seq x y z
N MET A 1 -56.30 35.66 22.24
CA MET A 1 -56.03 34.98 23.52
C MET A 1 -54.75 34.18 23.36
N LEU A 2 -53.86 34.17 24.36
CA LEU A 2 -53.05 33.03 24.82
C LEU A 2 -52.09 33.50 25.95
N VAL A 3 -51.50 32.57 26.69
CA VAL A 3 -50.98 32.82 28.06
C VAL A 3 -49.49 32.54 28.16
N SER A 4 -48.78 33.39 28.91
CA SER A 4 -47.37 33.21 29.30
C SER A 4 -47.24 32.69 30.74
N LYS A 5 -46.17 31.91 31.02
CA LYS A 5 -45.39 32.02 32.28
C LYS A 5 -44.10 31.17 32.32
N GLN A 6 -43.05 31.82 32.78
CA GLN A 6 -41.93 31.40 33.64
C GLN A 6 -41.61 29.91 33.83
N TYR A 7 -40.31 29.58 33.74
CA TYR A 7 -39.66 28.48 34.47
C TYR A 7 -38.58 29.02 35.43
N THR A 8 -38.28 28.27 36.49
CA THR A 8 -37.37 28.68 37.58
C THR A 8 -36.27 27.64 37.82
N TYR A 9 -35.10 28.09 38.29
CA TYR A 9 -33.89 27.28 38.52
C TYR A 9 -34.03 26.20 39.60
N CYS A 10 -33.25 25.12 39.44
CA CYS A 10 -32.68 24.34 40.55
C CYS A 10 -31.21 23.96 40.26
N ARG A 11 -30.46 23.55 41.29
CA ARG A 11 -28.98 23.49 41.29
C ARG A 11 -28.43 22.08 41.04
N PHE A 12 -27.19 22.03 40.53
CA PHE A 12 -26.24 20.93 40.78
C PHE A 12 -24.97 21.46 41.51
N PRO A 13 -24.26 20.63 42.29
CA PRO A 13 -23.26 21.10 43.26
C PRO A 13 -21.85 21.30 42.69
N SER A 14 -21.04 22.08 43.43
CA SER A 14 -19.63 22.39 43.16
C SER A 14 -18.65 21.48 43.91
N ASN A 15 -17.39 21.49 43.44
CA ASN A 15 -16.16 21.04 44.12
C ASN A 15 -15.89 19.52 44.26
N GLN A 16 -14.98 19.02 43.41
CA GLN A 16 -13.66 18.58 43.89
C GLN A 16 -12.58 19.05 42.91
N SER A 17 -11.52 19.67 43.43
CA SER A 17 -10.40 20.19 42.62
C SER A 17 -9.15 19.34 42.81
N TYR A 18 -8.69 18.68 41.75
CA TYR A 18 -7.37 18.03 41.74
C TYR A 18 -6.33 18.93 41.05
N MET A 19 -5.72 19.80 41.85
CA MET A 19 -4.56 20.60 41.45
C MET A 19 -3.32 19.70 41.29
N TYR A 20 -2.95 19.37 40.06
CA TYR A 20 -1.67 18.71 39.78
C TYR A 20 -0.51 19.71 39.92
N GLN A 21 0.25 19.58 41.01
CA GLN A 21 1.43 20.40 41.27
C GLN A 21 2.57 20.06 40.30
N LEU A 22 3.03 21.05 39.53
CA LEU A 22 4.29 20.98 38.78
C LEU A 22 5.49 20.98 39.75
N LYS A 23 5.94 19.78 40.15
CA LYS A 23 7.20 19.60 40.88
C LYS A 23 8.39 19.72 39.93
N PHE A 24 8.99 20.90 39.85
CA PHE A 24 10.34 21.06 39.32
C PHE A 24 11.34 20.33 40.23
N VAL A 25 12.00 19.30 39.69
CA VAL A 25 13.15 18.65 40.34
C VAL A 25 14.42 19.28 39.78
N GLN A 26 15.06 20.16 40.55
CA GLN A 26 16.41 20.63 40.28
C GLN A 26 17.43 19.62 40.81
N GLN A 27 18.38 19.21 39.97
CA GLN A 27 19.68 18.69 40.38
C GLN A 27 20.80 19.29 39.49
N PRO A 28 22.05 19.35 39.97
CA PRO A 28 22.84 20.57 39.76
C PRO A 28 23.79 20.56 38.56
N ASP A 29 24.10 21.78 38.13
CA ASP A 29 25.00 22.15 37.05
C ASP A 29 26.47 21.72 37.31
N ARG A 30 27.13 21.16 36.28
CA ARG A 30 28.59 21.00 36.22
C ARG A 30 29.11 21.40 34.84
N ARG A 31 29.43 22.69 34.69
CA ARG A 31 30.11 23.27 33.53
C ARG A 31 31.44 22.58 33.22
N ARG A 32 31.63 22.19 31.94
CA ARG A 32 32.83 22.54 31.15
C ARG A 32 32.52 22.49 29.65
N GLN A 33 33.37 23.14 28.85
CA GLN A 33 33.05 23.60 27.50
C GLN A 33 33.55 22.64 26.41
N GLY A 34 32.81 22.56 25.30
CA GLY A 34 33.25 21.97 24.04
C GLY A 34 32.21 22.26 22.95
N LYS A 35 32.52 23.12 21.97
CA LYS A 35 31.58 23.45 20.88
C LYS A 35 31.72 22.48 19.72
N ALA A 36 30.63 21.82 19.35
CA ALA A 36 30.40 21.26 18.02
C ALA A 36 28.94 21.53 17.64
N ALA A 37 28.67 22.02 16.43
CA ALA A 37 27.33 22.40 15.99
C ALA A 37 26.64 21.22 15.29
N SER A 38 25.76 20.51 16.00
CA SER A 38 24.98 19.41 15.43
C SER A 38 23.70 19.90 14.75
N ARG A 39 23.44 19.40 13.53
CA ARG A 39 22.18 19.53 12.80
C ARG A 39 20.98 19.34 13.73
N HIS A 40 20.10 20.34 13.80
CA HIS A 40 18.76 20.16 14.36
C HIS A 40 17.81 19.79 13.22
N GLN A 41 17.73 18.50 12.92
CA GLN A 41 16.68 17.96 12.08
C GLN A 41 15.38 18.00 12.90
N VAL A 42 14.40 18.80 12.49
CA VAL A 42 13.12 18.93 13.22
C VAL A 42 12.26 17.71 12.90
N THR A 43 12.57 16.58 13.55
CA THR A 43 11.75 15.38 13.47
C THR A 43 10.44 15.66 14.20
N TYR A 44 9.31 15.64 13.49
CA TYR A 44 7.99 15.72 14.11
C TYR A 44 7.73 14.48 14.96
N LYS A 45 8.09 14.54 16.24
CA LYS A 45 7.51 13.67 17.26
C LYS A 45 6.06 14.08 17.47
N THR A 46 5.18 13.56 16.63
CA THR A 46 3.78 13.37 17.02
C THR A 46 3.78 12.66 18.37
N PHE A 47 3.23 13.32 19.39
CA PHE A 47 3.02 12.71 20.70
C PHE A 47 1.83 11.73 20.60
N ALA A 48 2.06 10.63 19.88
CA ALA A 48 1.24 9.44 19.95
C ALA A 48 1.32 8.92 21.40
N SER A 49 0.32 9.31 22.20
CA SER A 49 0.12 8.79 23.54
C SER A 49 -0.03 7.28 23.45
N ARG A 50 1.04 6.54 23.79
CA ARG A 50 1.06 5.07 23.88
C ARG A 50 0.15 4.60 25.01
N HIS A 51 -1.14 4.61 24.75
CA HIS A 51 -2.17 3.82 25.41
C HIS A 51 -2.91 3.08 24.28
N ASP A 52 -2.20 2.14 23.65
CA ASP A 52 -2.82 1.14 22.80
C ASP A 52 -3.69 0.24 23.70
N ILE A 53 -4.95 0.63 23.85
CA ILE A 53 -5.99 -0.26 24.39
C ILE A 53 -6.01 -1.47 23.46
N MET A 54 -5.81 -2.66 24.04
CA MET A 54 -5.59 -3.89 23.26
C MET A 54 -6.68 -4.08 22.21
N ALA A 55 -6.27 -4.29 20.95
CA ALA A 55 -7.20 -4.51 19.85
C ALA A 55 -8.11 -5.70 20.16
N SER A 56 -9.38 -5.40 20.43
CA SER A 56 -10.39 -6.39 20.85
C SER A 56 -10.63 -7.43 19.76
N SER A 57 -10.70 -8.70 20.13
CA SER A 57 -10.89 -9.79 19.16
C SER A 57 -12.24 -9.68 18.42
N PRO A 58 -12.32 -10.05 17.12
CA PRO A 58 -13.55 -9.90 16.35
C PRO A 58 -14.63 -10.90 16.79
N VAL A 59 -15.83 -10.40 17.05
CA VAL A 59 -16.99 -11.15 17.55
C VAL A 59 -18.18 -11.08 16.58
N PRO A 60 -19.17 -12.00 16.67
CA PRO A 60 -20.43 -11.88 15.95
C PRO A 60 -21.17 -10.59 16.29
N LEU A 61 -21.69 -9.93 15.26
CA LEU A 61 -22.46 -8.70 15.32
C LEU A 61 -23.93 -9.00 15.06
N THR A 62 -24.81 -8.43 15.89
CA THR A 62 -26.26 -8.55 15.77
C THR A 62 -26.84 -7.32 15.10
N TYR A 63 -27.91 -7.51 14.34
CA TYR A 63 -28.54 -6.49 13.51
C TYR A 63 -30.03 -6.75 13.33
N SER A 64 -30.80 -5.70 13.10
CA SER A 64 -32.17 -5.76 12.61
C SER A 64 -32.23 -5.42 11.12
N ILE A 65 -33.31 -5.81 10.45
CA ILE A 65 -33.62 -5.20 9.15
C ILE A 65 -34.12 -3.77 9.40
N ALA A 66 -33.71 -2.82 8.57
CA ALA A 66 -34.21 -1.44 8.57
C ALA A 66 -35.18 -1.21 7.40
N ALA A 67 -34.83 -1.66 6.20
CA ALA A 67 -35.67 -1.62 5.02
C ALA A 67 -35.19 -2.64 3.95
N SER A 68 -36.01 -2.92 2.95
CA SER A 68 -35.59 -3.64 1.74
C SER A 68 -36.51 -3.32 0.57
N THR A 69 -36.06 -3.60 -0.65
CA THR A 69 -36.96 -3.69 -1.81
C THR A 69 -38.00 -4.81 -1.62
N PRO A 70 -39.17 -4.73 -2.29
CA PRO A 70 -40.21 -5.75 -2.22
C PRO A 70 -39.69 -7.16 -2.51
N HIS A 71 -40.26 -8.16 -1.83
CA HIS A 71 -39.92 -9.57 -1.99
C HIS A 71 -40.99 -10.35 -2.77
N SER A 72 -40.63 -11.55 -3.22
CA SER A 72 -41.55 -12.48 -3.88
C SER A 72 -42.19 -13.42 -2.86
N GLY A 73 -43.53 -13.45 -2.78
CA GLY A 73 -44.27 -14.40 -1.94
C GLY A 73 -43.78 -14.46 -0.48
N PRO A 74 -43.58 -15.67 0.09
CA PRO A 74 -43.19 -15.85 1.51
C PRO A 74 -41.70 -15.59 1.79
N TYR A 75 -40.90 -15.25 0.77
CA TYR A 75 -39.44 -15.06 0.92
C TYR A 75 -39.10 -13.66 1.44
N CYS A 76 -39.64 -13.31 2.61
CA CYS A 76 -39.46 -12.00 3.24
C CYS A 76 -38.02 -11.80 3.75
N VAL A 77 -37.71 -10.58 4.17
CA VAL A 77 -36.33 -10.16 4.46
C VAL A 77 -35.81 -10.65 5.81
N GLU A 78 -36.72 -10.89 6.75
CA GLU A 78 -36.45 -11.44 8.09
C GLU A 78 -35.87 -12.85 8.03
N ASN A 79 -36.18 -13.62 6.97
CA ASN A 79 -35.70 -14.98 6.78
C ASN A 79 -34.16 -15.08 6.75
N ILE A 80 -33.45 -14.00 6.36
CA ILE A 80 -31.97 -14.02 6.31
C ILE A 80 -31.31 -14.02 7.70
N LEU A 81 -32.07 -13.79 8.77
CA LEU A 81 -31.58 -13.78 10.14
C LEU A 81 -31.27 -15.19 10.68
N VAL A 82 -31.76 -16.24 10.01
CA VAL A 82 -31.64 -17.65 10.43
C VAL A 82 -30.96 -18.47 9.34
N ASP A 83 -29.90 -19.19 9.69
CA ASP A 83 -29.22 -20.13 8.79
C ASP A 83 -29.91 -21.50 8.82
N ASN A 84 -30.96 -21.69 8.02
CA ASN A 84 -31.55 -23.01 7.78
C ASN A 84 -31.29 -23.48 6.34
N PRO A 85 -30.12 -24.08 6.04
CA PRO A 85 -29.76 -24.53 4.69
C PRO A 85 -30.62 -25.70 4.18
N THR A 86 -31.48 -26.29 5.02
CA THR A 86 -32.38 -27.39 4.63
C THR A 86 -33.76 -26.91 4.15
N GLU A 87 -34.14 -25.65 4.44
CA GLU A 87 -35.48 -25.14 4.22
C GLU A 87 -35.52 -24.14 3.06
N GLN A 88 -36.23 -24.49 1.98
CA GLN A 88 -36.29 -23.66 0.78
C GLN A 88 -36.97 -22.28 1.01
N ALA A 89 -37.73 -22.15 2.10
CA ALA A 89 -38.36 -20.90 2.53
C ALA A 89 -37.42 -19.97 3.33
N SER A 90 -36.32 -20.49 3.90
CA SER A 90 -35.37 -19.71 4.72
C SER A 90 -34.44 -18.87 3.86
N ARG A 91 -35.03 -17.90 3.15
CA ARG A 91 -34.36 -16.93 2.29
C ARG A 91 -35.20 -15.68 2.11
N TRP A 92 -34.53 -14.57 1.82
CA TRP A 92 -35.12 -13.48 1.06
C TRP A 92 -35.04 -13.78 -0.44
N SER A 93 -36.07 -13.41 -1.20
CA SER A 93 -36.04 -13.41 -2.67
C SER A 93 -36.68 -12.14 -3.19
N GLY A 94 -35.97 -11.36 -4.01
CA GLY A 94 -36.49 -10.10 -4.55
C GLY A 94 -37.74 -10.29 -5.41
N GLY A 95 -38.67 -9.34 -5.34
CA GLY A 95 -39.94 -9.36 -6.07
C GLY A 95 -39.79 -9.17 -7.59
N PRO A 96 -40.92 -9.06 -8.32
CA PRO A 96 -40.92 -8.60 -9.71
C PRO A 96 -40.26 -7.23 -9.81
N GLN A 97 -39.31 -7.08 -10.73
CA GLN A 97 -38.63 -5.80 -10.93
C GLN A 97 -39.57 -4.84 -11.69
N PRO A 98 -39.73 -3.58 -11.26
CA PRO A 98 -40.52 -2.59 -12.00
C PRO A 98 -39.94 -2.35 -13.40
N GLU A 99 -40.79 -1.94 -14.35
CA GLU A 99 -40.39 -1.63 -15.73
C GLU A 99 -39.31 -0.52 -15.83
N THR A 100 -39.13 0.27 -14.77
CA THR A 100 -38.09 1.29 -14.60
C THR A 100 -36.69 0.72 -14.27
N GLY A 101 -36.53 -0.60 -14.12
CA GLY A 101 -35.23 -1.24 -13.92
C GLY A 101 -34.58 -1.01 -12.54
N THR A 102 -35.36 -0.61 -11.53
CA THR A 102 -34.88 -0.27 -10.18
C THR A 102 -34.06 -1.42 -9.57
N PRO A 103 -32.85 -1.19 -9.02
CA PRO A 103 -32.01 -2.24 -8.46
C PRO A 103 -32.57 -2.77 -7.13
N GLN A 104 -32.44 -4.08 -6.89
CA GLN A 104 -32.85 -4.72 -5.65
C GLN A 104 -31.85 -4.46 -4.52
N TRP A 105 -32.32 -4.28 -3.29
CA TRP A 105 -31.47 -4.02 -2.14
C TRP A 105 -32.09 -4.37 -0.78
N LEU A 106 -31.23 -4.62 0.20
CA LEU A 106 -31.57 -4.86 1.61
C LEU A 106 -30.75 -3.90 2.47
N LEU A 107 -31.34 -3.28 3.50
CA LEU A 107 -30.68 -2.39 4.45
C LEU A 107 -30.76 -2.98 5.87
N LEU A 108 -29.60 -3.27 6.43
CA LEU A 108 -29.40 -3.82 7.77
C LEU A 108 -28.92 -2.72 8.71
N ARG A 109 -29.41 -2.73 9.96
CA ARG A 109 -29.00 -1.80 11.01
C ARG A 109 -28.43 -2.61 12.17
N LEU A 110 -27.16 -2.38 12.49
CA LEU A 110 -26.52 -3.01 13.64
C LEU A 110 -27.17 -2.54 14.95
N ASP A 111 -27.12 -3.34 16.02
CA ASP A 111 -27.68 -2.96 17.33
C ASP A 111 -26.81 -1.90 18.04
N THR A 112 -25.49 -2.06 17.94
CA THR A 112 -24.47 -1.12 18.42
C THR A 112 -23.70 -0.54 17.24
N LEU A 113 -22.93 0.53 17.46
CA LEU A 113 -21.91 0.93 16.49
C LEU A 113 -20.80 -0.14 16.45
N ALA A 114 -20.23 -0.43 15.29
CA ALA A 114 -19.18 -1.45 15.16
C ALA A 114 -18.17 -1.11 14.05
N VAL A 115 -16.97 -1.69 14.13
CA VAL A 115 -16.08 -1.85 12.98
C VAL A 115 -16.36 -3.23 12.39
N VAL A 116 -17.16 -3.30 11.32
CA VAL A 116 -17.52 -4.56 10.66
C VAL A 116 -16.39 -4.99 9.75
N GLN A 117 -15.85 -6.18 9.96
CA GLN A 117 -14.66 -6.67 9.24
C GLN A 117 -15.00 -7.72 8.19
N THR A 118 -15.98 -8.59 8.44
CA THR A 118 -16.41 -9.60 7.47
C THR A 118 -17.93 -9.74 7.39
N ILE A 119 -18.41 -10.00 6.17
CA ILE A 119 -19.76 -10.49 5.89
C ILE A 119 -19.68 -11.96 5.43
N THR A 120 -20.58 -12.79 5.92
CA THR A 120 -20.71 -14.20 5.54
C THR A 120 -22.10 -14.44 4.95
N PHE A 121 -22.16 -15.10 3.80
CA PHE A 121 -23.41 -15.53 3.18
C PHE A 121 -23.59 -17.03 3.35
N GLY A 122 -24.67 -17.44 4.01
CA GLY A 122 -25.12 -18.83 4.04
C GLY A 122 -25.67 -19.26 2.68
N LYS A 123 -25.76 -20.58 2.45
CA LYS A 123 -26.21 -21.17 1.19
C LYS A 123 -27.14 -22.35 1.45
N PHE A 124 -28.05 -22.60 0.50
CA PHE A 124 -28.90 -23.78 0.52
C PHE A 124 -28.09 -25.07 0.39
N GLY A 125 -28.61 -26.18 0.92
CA GLY A 125 -27.99 -27.51 0.88
C GLY A 125 -27.82 -28.11 -0.53
N ASN A 126 -28.26 -27.40 -1.58
CA ASN A 126 -27.98 -27.73 -2.98
C ASN A 126 -27.72 -26.43 -3.79
N PRO A 127 -26.92 -26.47 -4.88
CA PRO A 127 -26.86 -25.39 -5.86
C PRO A 127 -28.25 -25.03 -6.41
N HIS A 128 -28.55 -23.74 -6.55
CA HIS A 128 -29.90 -23.25 -6.87
C HIS A 128 -29.81 -22.05 -7.84
N PRO A 129 -30.60 -21.98 -8.93
CA PRO A 129 -30.43 -20.93 -9.95
C PRO A 129 -30.69 -19.50 -9.42
N CYS A 130 -31.62 -19.33 -8.48
CA CYS A 130 -31.84 -18.07 -7.77
C CYS A 130 -30.66 -17.57 -6.93
N ASN A 131 -29.62 -18.38 -6.68
CA ASN A 131 -28.49 -17.96 -5.83
C ASN A 131 -27.88 -16.67 -6.36
N MET A 132 -27.68 -15.69 -5.46
CA MET A 132 -26.93 -14.47 -5.75
C MET A 132 -25.55 -14.83 -6.32
N LYS A 133 -25.18 -14.16 -7.41
CA LYS A 133 -23.94 -14.39 -8.17
C LYS A 133 -23.00 -13.20 -8.09
N ASP A 134 -23.49 -12.02 -8.40
CA ASP A 134 -22.77 -10.75 -8.36
C ASP A 134 -23.49 -9.80 -7.41
N PHE A 135 -22.75 -9.09 -6.55
CA PHE A 135 -23.31 -8.25 -5.50
C PHE A 135 -22.35 -7.18 -5.00
N LYS A 136 -22.93 -6.07 -4.54
CA LYS A 136 -22.24 -5.00 -3.81
C LYS A 136 -22.71 -4.91 -2.37
N VAL A 137 -21.83 -4.44 -1.48
CA VAL A 137 -22.13 -4.12 -0.09
C VAL A 137 -21.63 -2.72 0.20
N TYR A 138 -22.48 -1.92 0.84
CA TYR A 138 -22.18 -0.55 1.27
C TYR A 138 -22.28 -0.46 2.79
N GLY A 139 -21.46 0.37 3.41
CA GLY A 139 -21.46 0.60 4.86
C GLY A 139 -21.43 2.10 5.20
N GLY A 140 -22.04 2.50 6.32
CA GLY A 140 -22.02 3.89 6.75
C GLY A 140 -22.59 4.14 8.16
N LEU A 141 -22.54 5.41 8.57
CA LEU A 141 -23.04 5.88 9.87
C LEU A 141 -24.54 6.21 9.86
N THR A 142 -25.07 6.67 8.72
CA THR A 142 -26.48 7.00 8.50
C THR A 142 -26.98 6.33 7.23
N GLU A 143 -28.30 6.28 7.06
CA GLU A 143 -28.98 5.57 5.97
C GLU A 143 -28.71 6.22 4.60
N ASP A 144 -28.51 7.54 4.57
CA ASP A 144 -28.24 8.35 3.37
C ASP A 144 -26.74 8.42 2.99
N ALA A 145 -25.84 8.05 3.91
CA ALA A 145 -24.38 8.25 3.77
C ALA A 145 -23.62 6.91 3.80
N LEU A 146 -23.88 6.08 2.79
CA LEU A 146 -23.29 4.74 2.64
C LEU A 146 -22.19 4.74 1.57
N THR A 147 -21.02 4.19 1.89
CA THR A 147 -19.88 4.03 0.96
C THR A 147 -19.75 2.58 0.55
N GLU A 148 -19.36 2.29 -0.70
CA GLU A 148 -19.12 0.91 -1.15
C GLU A 148 -17.92 0.30 -0.40
N VAL A 149 -18.14 -0.85 0.25
CA VAL A 149 -17.12 -1.56 1.06
C VAL A 149 -16.75 -2.94 0.51
N LEU A 150 -17.51 -3.46 -0.46
CA LEU A 150 -17.23 -4.71 -1.17
C LEU A 150 -18.02 -4.76 -2.49
N HIS A 151 -17.37 -5.18 -3.58
CA HIS A 151 -18.01 -5.75 -4.78
C HIS A 151 -17.37 -7.12 -5.00
N SER A 152 -18.18 -8.18 -5.06
CA SER A 152 -17.66 -9.55 -5.17
C SER A 152 -18.65 -10.51 -5.81
N HIS A 153 -18.21 -11.75 -6.00
CA HIS A 153 -18.97 -12.83 -6.60
C HIS A 153 -19.14 -14.02 -5.65
N LEU A 154 -20.30 -14.67 -5.69
CA LEU A 154 -20.66 -15.88 -4.95
C LEU A 154 -20.66 -17.11 -5.88
N LYS A 155 -20.12 -18.24 -5.41
CA LYS A 155 -20.15 -19.52 -6.13
C LYS A 155 -21.49 -20.23 -5.96
N ASN A 156 -21.96 -20.92 -7.01
CA ASN A 156 -23.16 -21.75 -6.95
C ASN A 156 -22.86 -23.16 -6.38
N ASP A 157 -22.53 -23.20 -5.08
CA ASP A 157 -22.26 -24.42 -4.32
C ASP A 157 -23.02 -24.37 -2.97
N THR A 158 -22.69 -25.29 -2.05
CA THR A 158 -23.35 -25.43 -0.74
C THR A 158 -22.53 -24.86 0.43
N GLN A 159 -21.36 -24.29 0.18
CA GLN A 159 -20.43 -23.86 1.23
C GLN A 159 -20.60 -22.37 1.53
N PRO A 160 -20.89 -21.96 2.78
CA PRO A 160 -20.97 -20.54 3.14
C PRO A 160 -19.68 -19.79 2.82
N GLU A 161 -19.79 -18.63 2.17
CA GLU A 161 -18.64 -17.82 1.76
C GLU A 161 -18.54 -16.55 2.60
N SER A 162 -17.33 -16.24 3.06
CA SER A 162 -17.03 -15.07 3.90
C SER A 162 -16.08 -14.12 3.20
N PHE A 163 -16.40 -12.83 3.24
CA PHE A 163 -15.69 -11.77 2.54
C PHE A 163 -15.26 -10.68 3.52
N GLU A 164 -14.06 -10.14 3.36
CA GLU A 164 -13.59 -8.97 4.11
C GLU A 164 -14.24 -7.69 3.55
N LEU A 165 -14.67 -6.79 4.43
CA LEU A 165 -15.19 -5.47 4.06
C LEU A 165 -14.09 -4.41 4.18
N LYS A 166 -14.08 -3.39 3.31
CA LYS A 166 -13.19 -2.22 3.45
C LYS A 166 -13.59 -1.41 4.69
N HIS A 167 -12.98 -1.73 5.82
CA HIS A 167 -13.21 -1.13 7.13
C HIS A 167 -12.05 -0.22 7.58
N VAL A 168 -11.07 0.00 6.70
CA VAL A 168 -9.91 0.89 6.87
C VAL A 168 -9.85 1.79 5.64
N ASN A 169 -9.64 3.10 5.83
CA ASN A 169 -9.42 4.05 4.75
C ASN A 169 -7.94 4.12 4.34
N ASP A 170 -7.65 4.87 3.28
CA ASP A 170 -6.31 4.88 2.67
C ASP A 170 -5.26 5.63 3.52
N GLN A 171 -5.68 6.26 4.64
CA GLN A 171 -4.81 6.82 5.69
C GLN A 171 -4.77 5.96 6.97
N ASN A 172 -5.12 4.67 6.87
CA ASN A 172 -5.20 3.71 7.98
C ASN A 172 -6.17 4.08 9.12
N ILE A 173 -7.15 4.95 8.87
CA ILE A 173 -8.23 5.25 9.82
C ILE A 173 -9.35 4.21 9.66
N LEU A 174 -9.76 3.61 10.77
CA LEU A 174 -10.87 2.64 10.81
C LEU A 174 -12.22 3.34 10.57
N THR A 175 -13.09 2.71 9.79
CA THR A 175 -14.44 3.21 9.49
C THR A 175 -15.46 2.63 10.49
N PRO A 176 -16.12 3.46 11.32
CA PRO A 176 -17.25 3.04 12.13
C PRO A 176 -18.50 2.86 11.24
N ILE A 177 -19.21 1.76 11.43
CA ILE A 177 -20.39 1.38 10.65
C ILE A 177 -21.57 1.16 11.60
N ARG A 178 -22.74 1.68 11.22
CA ARG A 178 -24.04 1.46 11.87
C ARG A 178 -25.04 0.77 10.93
N TYR A 179 -24.92 1.04 9.64
CA TYR A 179 -25.81 0.52 8.59
C TYR A 179 -25.01 -0.20 7.51
N ILE A 180 -25.56 -1.31 7.01
CA ILE A 180 -25.02 -2.07 5.88
C ILE A 180 -26.13 -2.26 4.84
N LYS A 181 -25.88 -1.86 3.59
CA LYS A 181 -26.78 -2.09 2.45
C LYS A 181 -26.20 -3.14 1.53
N ILE A 182 -26.93 -4.22 1.28
CA ILE A 182 -26.58 -5.28 0.33
C ILE A 182 -27.36 -5.03 -0.95
N MET A 183 -26.66 -5.01 -2.08
CA MET A 183 -27.24 -4.81 -3.42
C MET A 183 -26.93 -6.03 -4.30
N PRO A 184 -27.83 -7.04 -4.36
CA PRO A 184 -27.76 -8.10 -5.35
C PRO A 184 -27.84 -7.53 -6.78
N LEU A 185 -26.87 -7.90 -7.63
CA LEU A 185 -26.78 -7.45 -9.02
C LEU A 185 -27.21 -8.51 -10.03
N SER A 186 -26.88 -9.79 -9.78
CA SER A 186 -27.36 -10.91 -10.60
C SER A 186 -27.50 -12.21 -9.82
N SER A 187 -28.29 -13.14 -10.37
CA SER A 187 -28.41 -14.54 -9.96
C SER A 187 -27.63 -15.46 -10.91
N HIS A 188 -27.45 -16.73 -10.54
CA HIS A 188 -26.78 -17.73 -11.40
C HIS A 188 -27.64 -18.19 -12.58
N GLY A 189 -28.97 -18.11 -12.49
CA GLY A 189 -29.91 -18.40 -13.58
C GLY A 189 -30.58 -17.12 -14.11
N SER A 190 -30.35 -16.81 -15.39
CA SER A 190 -30.73 -15.55 -16.08
C SER A 190 -32.23 -15.21 -16.16
N SER A 191 -33.10 -16.01 -15.56
CA SER A 191 -34.56 -15.83 -15.55
C SER A 191 -35.17 -16.08 -14.17
N PHE A 192 -34.36 -15.98 -13.11
CA PHE A 192 -34.75 -16.24 -11.73
C PHE A 192 -34.50 -15.04 -10.83
N HIS A 193 -35.48 -14.70 -9.98
CA HIS A 193 -35.33 -13.74 -8.88
C HIS A 193 -34.08 -14.04 -8.05
N ILE A 194 -33.37 -13.00 -7.62
CA ILE A 194 -32.15 -13.14 -6.82
C ILE A 194 -32.54 -13.47 -5.38
N SER A 195 -31.88 -14.47 -4.80
CA SER A 195 -32.11 -14.93 -3.42
C SER A 195 -30.86 -14.81 -2.55
N ILE A 196 -31.08 -14.44 -1.30
CA ILE A 196 -30.08 -14.43 -0.21
C ILE A 196 -30.63 -15.32 0.90
N TRP A 197 -29.88 -16.35 1.29
CA TRP A 197 -30.34 -17.37 2.25
C TRP A 197 -30.15 -16.92 3.70
N HIS A 198 -28.91 -16.63 4.09
CA HIS A 198 -28.56 -16.12 5.41
C HIS A 198 -27.42 -15.10 5.30
N VAL A 199 -27.37 -14.14 6.23
CA VAL A 199 -26.28 -13.18 6.38
C VAL A 199 -25.78 -13.20 7.82
N ALA A 200 -24.47 -13.37 8.02
CA ALA A 200 -23.80 -13.15 9.30
C ALA A 200 -22.74 -12.05 9.18
N LEU A 201 -22.54 -11.30 10.27
CA LEU A 201 -21.60 -10.19 10.34
C LEU A 201 -20.63 -10.40 11.51
N LYS A 202 -19.35 -10.08 11.30
CA LYS A 202 -18.30 -10.19 12.33
C LYS A 202 -17.44 -8.94 12.36
N GLY A 203 -17.02 -8.52 13.54
CA GLY A 203 -16.19 -7.35 13.72
C GLY A 203 -16.03 -6.95 15.18
N ILE A 204 -15.68 -5.69 15.41
CA ILE A 204 -15.43 -5.14 16.75
C ILE A 204 -16.64 -4.31 17.20
N LYS A 205 -17.18 -4.63 18.38
CA LYS A 205 -18.29 -3.91 19.04
C LYS A 205 -18.00 -3.47 20.49
N ASP A 206 -16.72 -3.45 20.88
CA ASP A 206 -16.32 -2.89 22.16
C ASP A 206 -16.62 -1.38 22.17
N GLU A 207 -17.47 -0.93 23.08
CA GLU A 207 -18.01 0.44 23.05
C GLU A 207 -16.92 1.50 23.20
N VAL A 208 -15.90 1.24 24.03
CA VAL A 208 -14.80 2.18 24.29
C VAL A 208 -13.87 2.27 23.06
N TYR A 209 -13.53 1.12 22.47
CA TYR A 209 -12.71 1.08 21.26
C TYR A 209 -13.42 1.69 20.06
N VAL A 210 -14.70 1.34 19.83
CA VAL A 210 -15.46 1.83 18.68
C VAL A 210 -15.78 3.32 18.80
N GLU A 211 -16.01 3.85 19.99
CA GLU A 211 -16.16 5.29 20.19
C GLU A 211 -14.85 6.05 19.92
N GLN A 212 -13.69 5.50 20.30
CA GLN A 212 -12.39 6.06 19.93
C GLN A 212 -12.12 6.01 18.41
N VAL A 213 -12.57 4.94 17.73
CA VAL A 213 -12.57 4.87 16.26
C VAL A 213 -13.47 5.95 15.68
N ARG A 214 -14.68 6.13 16.21
CA ARG A 214 -15.62 7.17 15.75
C ARG A 214 -15.04 8.58 15.90
N MET A 215 -14.46 8.90 17.06
CA MET A 215 -13.81 10.20 17.29
C MET A 215 -12.67 10.46 16.29
N LYS A 216 -11.81 9.47 16.02
CA LYS A 216 -10.74 9.58 15.01
C LYS A 216 -11.29 9.75 13.59
N TYR A 217 -12.34 9.01 13.25
CA TYR A 217 -12.98 9.05 11.94
C TYR A 217 -13.69 10.38 11.66
N ASP A 218 -14.42 10.91 12.64
CA ASP A 218 -15.06 12.23 12.52
C ASP A 218 -14.01 13.36 12.48
N GLN A 219 -12.94 13.27 13.28
CA GLN A 219 -11.82 14.22 13.19
C GLN A 219 -11.13 14.17 11.82
N TYR A 220 -10.93 12.98 11.24
CA TYR A 220 -10.41 12.79 9.88
C TYR A 220 -11.35 13.42 8.84
N ARG A 221 -12.67 13.22 8.95
CA ARG A 221 -13.67 13.80 8.03
C ARG A 221 -13.66 15.33 8.08
N GLU A 222 -13.74 15.93 9.27
CA GLU A 222 -13.69 17.38 9.44
C GLU A 222 -12.38 17.98 8.91
N THR A 223 -11.24 17.35 9.23
CA THR A 223 -9.90 17.73 8.72
C THR A 223 -9.87 17.71 7.18
N THR A 224 -10.40 16.65 6.58
CA THR A 224 -10.38 16.44 5.12
C THR A 224 -11.30 17.44 4.42
N THR A 225 -12.52 17.62 4.91
CA THR A 225 -13.46 18.64 4.43
C THR A 225 -12.85 20.04 4.52
N MET A 226 -12.22 20.38 5.65
CA MET A 226 -11.56 21.68 5.84
C MET A 226 -10.41 21.90 4.84
N ARG A 227 -9.59 20.87 4.57
CA ARG A 227 -8.53 20.96 3.53
C ARG A 227 -9.12 21.16 2.13
N TYR A 228 -10.24 20.50 1.78
CA TYR A 228 -10.93 20.73 0.50
C TYR A 228 -11.56 22.13 0.39
N VAL A 229 -12.17 22.65 1.46
CA VAL A 229 -12.70 24.02 1.51
C VAL A 229 -11.58 25.05 1.35
N LEU A 230 -10.47 24.88 2.08
CA LEU A 230 -9.31 25.77 1.98
C LEU A 230 -8.63 25.70 0.60
N LYS A 231 -8.51 24.51 -0.02
CA LYS A 231 -8.08 24.37 -1.41
C LYS A 231 -9.00 25.15 -2.37
N HIS A 232 -10.32 24.95 -2.25
CA HIS A 232 -11.29 25.62 -3.11
C HIS A 232 -11.25 27.15 -2.99
N LEU A 233 -11.16 27.69 -1.76
CA LEU A 233 -11.05 29.13 -1.53
C LEU A 233 -9.80 29.71 -2.20
N ARG A 234 -8.63 29.08 -2.01
CA ARG A 234 -7.36 29.50 -2.62
C ARG A 234 -7.42 29.47 -4.15
N GLN A 235 -7.91 28.38 -4.74
CA GLN A 235 -8.09 28.23 -6.19
C GLN A 235 -9.11 29.21 -6.81
N ARG A 236 -9.96 29.86 -6.00
CA ARG A 236 -10.99 30.81 -6.43
C ARG A 236 -10.68 32.26 -6.03
N ARG A 237 -9.42 32.59 -5.72
CA ARG A 237 -8.94 33.92 -5.27
C ARG A 237 -9.50 34.42 -3.94
N PHE A 238 -10.24 33.60 -3.18
CA PHE A 238 -10.79 33.97 -1.88
C PHE A 238 -9.72 33.90 -0.76
N LEU A 239 -8.67 34.72 -0.87
CA LEU A 239 -7.49 34.68 0.00
C LEU A 239 -7.75 35.27 1.39
N THR A 240 -8.52 36.36 1.49
CA THR A 240 -8.94 36.97 2.77
C THR A 240 -9.68 35.96 3.68
N PRO A 241 -10.75 35.26 3.25
CA PRO A 241 -11.40 34.26 4.08
C PRO A 241 -10.56 32.98 4.23
N TYR A 242 -9.74 32.59 3.25
CA TYR A 242 -8.77 31.49 3.40
C TYR A 242 -7.81 31.73 4.57
N ASN A 243 -7.14 32.89 4.60
CA ASN A 243 -6.24 33.29 5.69
C ASN A 243 -6.99 33.40 7.03
N SER A 244 -8.22 33.93 7.02
CA SER A 244 -9.05 34.08 8.22
C SER A 244 -9.50 32.73 8.82
N ILE A 245 -9.81 31.74 7.99
CA ILE A 245 -10.16 30.39 8.44
C ILE A 245 -8.89 29.66 8.90
N LEU A 246 -7.80 29.73 8.13
CA LEU A 246 -6.52 29.09 8.44
C LEU A 246 -5.97 29.53 9.81
N ALA A 247 -5.97 30.83 10.08
CA ALA A 247 -5.53 31.40 11.36
C ALA A 247 -6.43 30.99 12.54
N ARG A 248 -7.67 30.55 12.29
CA ARG A 248 -8.63 30.13 13.33
C ARG A 248 -8.68 28.61 13.54
N CYS A 249 -8.46 27.80 12.49
CA CYS A 249 -8.45 26.34 12.60
C CYS A 249 -7.10 25.80 13.08
N GLY A 250 -6.01 26.55 12.92
CA GLY A 250 -4.66 26.15 13.34
C GLY A 250 -4.13 24.92 12.57
N LEU A 251 -4.71 24.62 11.42
CA LEU A 251 -4.47 23.40 10.66
C LEU A 251 -3.30 23.60 9.69
N GLN A 252 -2.27 22.77 9.78
CA GLN A 252 -1.24 22.74 8.74
C GLN A 252 -1.83 22.05 7.49
N VAL A 253 -2.06 22.83 6.43
CA VAL A 253 -2.75 22.38 5.22
C VAL A 253 -1.82 21.67 4.23
N GLU A 254 -0.53 22.02 4.25
CA GLU A 254 0.57 21.59 3.37
C GLU A 254 1.93 21.92 4.03
N ASP A 255 3.04 21.56 3.40
CA ASP A 255 4.39 21.94 3.84
C ASP A 255 4.69 23.44 3.57
N PRO A 256 5.41 24.17 4.45
CA PRO A 256 5.74 25.57 4.22
C PRO A 256 6.46 25.87 2.89
N LEU A 257 7.26 24.94 2.35
CA LEU A 257 7.90 25.11 1.04
C LEU A 257 6.89 25.08 -0.11
N VAL A 258 5.79 24.33 0.04
CA VAL A 258 4.67 24.31 -0.92
C VAL A 258 3.90 25.64 -0.87
N THR A 259 3.70 26.21 0.33
CA THR A 259 3.10 27.55 0.47
C THR A 259 4.01 28.64 -0.11
N GLU A 260 5.32 28.60 0.16
CA GLU A 260 6.28 29.51 -0.47
C GLU A 260 6.35 29.35 -2.00
N LEU A 261 6.16 28.13 -2.52
CA LEU A 261 6.05 27.89 -3.96
C LEU A 261 4.78 28.54 -4.53
N HIS A 262 3.62 28.36 -3.88
CA HIS A 262 2.35 29.01 -4.26
C HIS A 262 2.49 30.55 -4.31
N GLU A 263 3.05 31.16 -3.26
CA GLU A 263 3.34 32.60 -3.24
C GLU A 263 4.22 33.02 -4.43
N SER A 264 5.32 32.31 -4.66
CA SER A 264 6.29 32.66 -5.69
C SER A 264 5.73 32.51 -7.11
N VAL A 265 4.95 31.45 -7.38
CA VAL A 265 4.42 31.13 -8.71
C VAL A 265 3.12 31.88 -8.98
N VAL A 266 2.12 31.76 -8.09
CA VAL A 266 0.75 32.24 -8.35
C VAL A 266 0.65 33.74 -8.13
N LEU A 267 1.02 34.21 -6.93
CA LEU A 267 0.84 35.60 -6.52
C LEU A 267 1.93 36.50 -7.12
N GLN A 268 3.19 36.13 -6.97
CA GLN A 268 4.32 37.02 -7.27
C GLN A 268 4.84 36.91 -8.71
N GLY A 269 4.72 35.75 -9.36
CA GLY A 269 5.39 35.49 -10.66
C GLY A 269 6.93 35.52 -10.55
N ASN A 270 7.47 35.23 -9.36
CA ASN A 270 8.90 35.26 -9.07
C ASN A 270 9.53 33.90 -9.43
N TRP A 271 9.75 33.69 -10.73
CA TRP A 271 10.27 32.45 -11.31
C TRP A 271 11.62 32.01 -10.70
N ALA A 272 12.48 32.96 -10.34
CA ALA A 272 13.76 32.68 -9.69
C ALA A 272 13.59 32.12 -8.26
N LYS A 273 12.67 32.69 -7.45
CA LYS A 273 12.30 32.12 -6.14
C LYS A 273 11.62 30.75 -6.31
N ALA A 274 10.80 30.58 -7.35
CA ALA A 274 10.16 29.29 -7.63
C ALA A 274 11.17 28.18 -7.93
N GLU A 275 12.15 28.41 -8.81
CA GLU A 275 13.24 27.44 -9.08
C GLU A 275 14.09 27.16 -7.83
N GLN A 276 14.39 28.17 -7.02
CA GLN A 276 15.07 27.98 -5.72
C GLN A 276 14.23 27.13 -4.75
N ASN A 277 12.91 27.31 -4.74
CA ASN A 277 12.01 26.52 -3.90
C ASN A 277 11.93 25.05 -4.36
N ILE A 278 11.90 24.77 -5.66
CA ILE A 278 12.01 23.39 -6.19
C ILE A 278 13.29 22.70 -5.70
N GLN A 279 14.44 23.40 -5.67
CA GLN A 279 15.68 22.86 -5.09
C GLN A 279 15.57 22.61 -3.58
N ARG A 280 14.98 23.56 -2.82
CA ARG A 280 14.73 23.39 -1.37
C ARG A 280 13.81 22.21 -1.06
N MET A 281 12.76 22.01 -1.87
CA MET A 281 11.82 20.89 -1.75
C MET A 281 12.50 19.56 -2.04
N SER A 282 13.40 19.51 -3.03
CA SER A 282 14.24 18.34 -3.29
C SER A 282 15.24 18.03 -2.17
N HIS A 283 15.72 19.05 -1.44
CA HIS A 283 16.59 18.86 -0.26
C HIS A 283 15.83 18.58 1.05
N ALA A 284 14.49 18.61 0.99
CA ALA A 284 13.58 18.22 2.07
C ALA A 284 12.85 16.90 1.74
N ASP A 285 13.38 16.13 0.79
CA ASP A 285 12.90 14.83 0.34
C ASP A 285 11.43 14.79 -0.14
N LEU A 286 10.81 15.96 -0.41
CA LEU A 286 9.38 16.08 -0.74
C LEU A 286 8.99 15.41 -2.07
N PHE A 287 9.97 15.07 -2.89
CA PHE A 287 9.78 14.37 -4.17
C PHE A 287 9.94 12.85 -4.07
N ASP A 288 10.23 12.29 -2.89
CA ASP A 288 10.59 10.88 -2.78
C ASP A 288 9.42 9.93 -3.00
N GLU A 289 8.19 10.27 -2.61
CA GLU A 289 7.00 9.47 -2.98
C GLU A 289 6.86 9.37 -4.51
N TYR A 290 7.03 10.49 -5.23
CA TYR A 290 6.99 10.50 -6.69
C TYR A 290 8.10 9.64 -7.30
N ARG A 291 9.35 9.84 -6.88
CA ARG A 291 10.51 9.08 -7.35
C ARG A 291 10.38 7.58 -7.05
N ASN A 292 9.84 7.24 -5.88
CA ASN A 292 9.60 5.86 -5.47
C ASN A 292 8.36 5.24 -6.15
N SER A 293 7.41 6.04 -6.65
CA SER A 293 6.26 5.53 -7.40
C SER A 293 6.63 4.98 -8.78
N LYS A 294 7.65 5.57 -9.44
CA LYS A 294 8.06 5.20 -10.80
C LYS A 294 8.77 3.84 -10.85
N GLN A 295 9.03 3.38 -12.07
CA GLN A 295 9.78 2.16 -12.32
C GLN A 295 11.26 2.35 -11.97
N CYS A 296 11.94 1.27 -11.60
CA CYS A 296 13.36 1.27 -11.24
C CYS A 296 14.15 0.29 -12.10
N HIS A 297 15.45 0.53 -12.20
CA HIS A 297 16.37 -0.24 -13.03
C HIS A 297 17.34 -1.07 -12.19
N SER A 298 17.58 -2.31 -12.59
CA SER A 298 18.60 -3.17 -12.00
C SER A 298 20.00 -2.74 -12.42
N VAL A 299 20.87 -2.55 -11.44
CA VAL A 299 22.30 -2.36 -11.63
C VAL A 299 23.03 -3.48 -10.89
N TRP A 300 23.48 -4.48 -11.67
CA TRP A 300 24.31 -5.56 -11.18
C TRP A 300 25.80 -5.18 -11.17
N LYS A 301 26.51 -5.72 -10.18
CA LYS A 301 27.98 -5.75 -10.07
C LYS A 301 28.38 -7.14 -9.58
N ARG A 302 29.29 -7.81 -10.29
CA ARG A 302 29.91 -9.05 -9.82
C ARG A 302 30.97 -8.74 -8.76
N LEU A 303 31.00 -9.52 -7.69
CA LEU A 303 31.94 -9.40 -6.58
C LEU A 303 33.01 -10.49 -6.70
N SER A 304 34.26 -10.08 -6.91
CA SER A 304 35.43 -10.97 -7.11
C SER A 304 36.36 -11.05 -5.90
N GLY A 305 35.84 -10.65 -4.72
CA GLY A 305 36.55 -10.71 -3.45
C GLY A 305 37.02 -12.13 -3.11
N LYS A 306 38.20 -12.22 -2.49
CA LYS A 306 38.83 -13.45 -2.00
C LYS A 306 39.23 -13.27 -0.53
N ASP A 307 39.61 -14.35 0.14
CA ASP A 307 40.19 -14.25 1.47
C ASP A 307 41.70 -13.94 1.48
N ALA A 308 42.39 -14.27 2.57
CA ALA A 308 43.82 -13.98 2.73
C ALA A 308 44.73 -14.94 1.95
N ASP A 309 44.31 -16.20 1.79
CA ASP A 309 45.08 -17.25 1.12
C ASP A 309 44.67 -17.40 -0.36
N GLY A 310 43.50 -16.85 -0.73
CA GLY A 310 43.01 -16.73 -2.10
C GLY A 310 41.75 -17.56 -2.37
N ASP A 311 41.19 -18.17 -1.33
CA ASP A 311 40.02 -19.04 -1.38
C ASP A 311 38.71 -18.23 -1.50
N VAL A 312 37.66 -18.91 -1.93
CA VAL A 312 36.26 -18.46 -2.01
C VAL A 312 35.33 -19.64 -1.67
N PRO A 313 34.06 -19.40 -1.27
CA PRO A 313 33.08 -20.48 -1.12
C PRO A 313 32.95 -21.30 -2.41
N SER A 314 33.08 -22.62 -2.32
CA SER A 314 32.93 -23.51 -3.48
C SER A 314 31.52 -23.44 -4.12
N PRO A 315 31.36 -23.85 -5.40
CA PRO A 315 30.07 -23.87 -6.07
C PRO A 315 29.01 -24.66 -5.30
N ARG A 316 27.83 -24.05 -5.05
CA ARG A 316 26.84 -24.63 -4.12
C ARG A 316 25.39 -24.17 -4.33
N GLY A 317 24.46 -25.11 -4.18
CA GLY A 317 23.01 -24.85 -4.06
C GLY A 317 22.50 -25.12 -2.64
N GLY A 318 21.33 -24.58 -2.28
CA GLY A 318 20.64 -24.94 -1.03
C GLY A 318 21.35 -24.52 0.27
N HIS A 319 22.33 -23.61 0.18
CA HIS A 319 23.03 -23.01 1.31
C HIS A 319 22.16 -21.92 1.98
N ALA A 320 22.61 -21.38 3.11
CA ALA A 320 21.96 -20.24 3.77
C ALA A 320 22.91 -19.04 3.92
N MET A 321 22.33 -17.84 4.00
CA MET A 321 23.04 -16.59 4.21
C MET A 321 22.25 -15.66 5.15
N CYS A 322 22.96 -14.80 5.88
CA CYS A 322 22.37 -13.67 6.61
C CYS A 322 23.37 -12.49 6.66
N VAL A 323 22.92 -11.30 7.07
CA VAL A 323 23.75 -10.09 7.11
C VAL A 323 23.70 -9.40 8.48
N ASP A 324 24.87 -9.03 9.00
CA ASP A 324 25.03 -8.03 10.06
C ASP A 324 25.22 -6.65 9.41
N SER A 325 24.11 -5.96 9.13
CA SER A 325 24.08 -4.59 8.60
C SER A 325 24.76 -3.54 9.48
N VAL A 326 24.99 -3.84 10.76
CA VAL A 326 25.68 -2.95 11.70
C VAL A 326 27.19 -3.19 11.66
N GLY A 327 27.60 -4.46 11.53
CA GLY A 327 28.99 -4.86 11.35
C GLY A 327 29.53 -4.72 9.92
N GLY A 328 28.65 -4.66 8.91
CA GLY A 328 29.02 -4.70 7.49
C GLY A 328 29.49 -6.09 7.03
N VAL A 329 28.94 -7.16 7.60
CA VAL A 329 29.39 -8.55 7.37
C VAL A 329 28.25 -9.45 6.92
N ILE A 330 28.48 -10.21 5.85
CA ILE A 330 27.58 -11.26 5.35
C ILE A 330 28.12 -12.61 5.81
N TYR A 331 27.27 -13.49 6.35
CA TYR A 331 27.62 -14.85 6.72
C TYR A 331 27.01 -15.84 5.72
N LEU A 332 27.75 -16.89 5.38
CA LEU A 332 27.32 -17.99 4.50
C LEU A 332 27.64 -19.33 5.15
N PHE A 333 26.69 -20.27 5.10
CA PHE A 333 26.85 -21.60 5.70
C PHE A 333 26.35 -22.75 4.80
N GLY A 334 27.15 -23.82 4.73
CA GLY A 334 26.77 -25.13 4.19
C GLY A 334 26.29 -25.11 2.73
N GLY A 335 25.32 -25.98 2.42
CA GLY A 335 24.78 -26.19 1.07
C GLY A 335 25.04 -27.60 0.54
N TRP A 336 24.94 -27.75 -0.78
CA TRP A 336 25.24 -28.98 -1.52
C TRP A 336 26.07 -28.63 -2.77
N ASP A 337 27.20 -29.31 -2.96
CA ASP A 337 28.21 -29.02 -4.01
C ASP A 337 28.00 -29.77 -5.34
N GLY A 338 26.87 -30.46 -5.49
CA GLY A 338 26.60 -31.37 -6.61
C GLY A 338 26.93 -32.84 -6.31
N LYS A 339 27.65 -33.11 -5.20
CA LYS A 339 28.14 -34.47 -4.86
C LYS A 339 27.92 -34.82 -3.38
N LYS A 340 27.95 -33.83 -2.47
CA LYS A 340 27.75 -33.97 -1.01
C LYS A 340 27.21 -32.70 -0.36
N SER A 341 26.64 -32.83 0.84
CA SER A 341 26.32 -31.71 1.71
C SER A 341 27.58 -31.09 2.33
N LEU A 342 27.52 -29.79 2.60
CA LEU A 342 28.66 -28.99 3.11
C LEU A 342 28.45 -28.51 4.55
N ASP A 343 29.56 -28.34 5.28
CA ASP A 343 29.64 -27.82 6.65
C ASP A 343 30.68 -26.69 6.82
N ASP A 344 31.12 -26.08 5.74
CA ASP A 344 32.01 -24.91 5.78
C ASP A 344 31.25 -23.61 6.04
N PHE A 345 31.90 -22.70 6.78
CA PHE A 345 31.30 -21.47 7.29
C PHE A 345 32.19 -20.27 6.98
N TRP A 346 31.57 -19.23 6.39
CA TRP A 346 32.26 -18.10 5.79
C TRP A 346 31.68 -16.76 6.26
N ALA A 347 32.53 -15.73 6.26
CA ALA A 347 32.12 -14.33 6.36
C ALA A 347 32.67 -13.53 5.18
N TYR A 348 31.89 -12.56 4.68
CA TYR A 348 32.32 -11.55 3.72
C TYR A 348 32.23 -10.17 4.34
N ASP A 349 33.33 -9.42 4.33
CA ASP A 349 33.35 -8.01 4.72
C ASP A 349 32.92 -7.16 3.50
N ILE A 350 31.75 -6.53 3.62
CA ILE A 350 31.13 -5.73 2.54
C ILE A 350 32.02 -4.54 2.15
N LYS A 351 32.76 -3.96 3.10
CA LYS A 351 33.55 -2.74 2.91
C LYS A 351 34.94 -3.02 2.35
N GLN A 352 35.54 -4.14 2.72
CA GLN A 352 36.83 -4.60 2.19
C GLN A 352 36.67 -5.37 0.87
N GLU A 353 35.45 -5.79 0.55
CA GLU A 353 35.10 -6.69 -0.56
C GLU A 353 35.92 -8.00 -0.53
N LYS A 354 35.92 -8.67 0.62
CA LYS A 354 36.72 -9.89 0.87
C LYS A 354 35.97 -10.96 1.65
N TRP A 355 36.18 -12.22 1.25
CA TRP A 355 35.81 -13.39 2.05
C TRP A 355 36.78 -13.60 3.21
N ARG A 356 36.38 -14.47 4.14
CA ARG A 356 37.18 -15.05 5.21
C ARG A 356 36.53 -16.36 5.63
N VAL A 357 37.27 -17.46 5.58
CA VAL A 357 36.85 -18.71 6.22
C VAL A 357 36.74 -18.49 7.73
N LEU A 358 35.62 -18.92 8.32
CA LEU A 358 35.43 -19.01 9.77
C LEU A 358 35.67 -20.43 10.27
N SER A 359 35.25 -21.43 9.48
CA SER A 359 35.61 -22.84 9.68
C SER A 359 35.52 -23.59 8.35
N TYR A 360 36.52 -24.43 8.06
CA TYR A 360 36.52 -25.29 6.87
C TYR A 360 35.64 -26.55 7.03
N ALA A 361 35.22 -26.89 8.26
CA ALA A 361 34.36 -28.04 8.56
C ALA A 361 33.79 -27.91 9.98
N THR A 362 32.64 -27.27 10.14
CA THR A 362 31.98 -27.06 11.44
C THR A 362 31.55 -28.36 12.14
N SER A 363 31.49 -29.50 11.45
CA SER A 363 31.36 -30.83 12.07
C SER A 363 32.52 -31.21 13.01
N LYS A 364 33.66 -30.50 12.92
CA LYS A 364 34.82 -30.65 13.83
C LYS A 364 34.81 -29.63 14.96
N ASP A 365 33.99 -28.59 14.86
CA ASP A 365 33.84 -27.57 15.89
C ASP A 365 32.92 -28.07 17.00
N ARG A 366 33.16 -27.61 18.22
CA ARG A 366 32.37 -28.01 19.38
C ARG A 366 30.97 -27.37 19.33
N ASP A 367 29.95 -28.18 19.65
CA ASP A 367 28.53 -27.77 19.78
C ASP A 367 27.98 -27.07 18.50
N ALA A 368 28.53 -27.45 17.34
CA ALA A 368 28.34 -26.82 16.03
C ALA A 368 27.54 -27.70 15.05
N PRO A 369 26.92 -27.11 14.01
CA PRO A 369 26.12 -27.84 13.02
C PRO A 369 26.97 -28.75 12.10
N ALA A 370 26.60 -30.02 11.99
CA ALA A 370 27.11 -30.91 10.94
C ALA A 370 26.58 -30.54 9.53
N ALA A 371 27.15 -31.14 8.48
CA ALA A 371 26.88 -30.86 7.06
C ALA A 371 25.40 -30.92 6.69
N ARG A 372 24.95 -29.92 5.89
CA ARG A 372 23.52 -29.74 5.57
C ARG A 372 23.24 -28.87 4.35
N SER A 373 22.20 -29.25 3.63
CA SER A 373 21.52 -28.43 2.60
C SER A 373 20.09 -28.06 3.04
N CYS A 374 19.41 -27.22 2.25
CA CYS A 374 18.00 -26.81 2.40
C CYS A 374 17.56 -26.32 3.81
N HIS A 375 18.53 -25.80 4.57
CA HIS A 375 18.35 -25.18 5.88
C HIS A 375 18.17 -23.66 5.75
N LYS A 376 17.97 -22.96 6.87
CA LYS A 376 17.90 -21.49 6.91
C LYS A 376 18.68 -20.87 8.05
N MET A 377 19.01 -19.59 7.88
CA MET A 377 19.89 -18.82 8.74
C MET A 377 19.44 -17.35 8.80
N VAL A 378 19.45 -16.73 9.98
CA VAL A 378 19.08 -15.30 10.20
C VAL A 378 19.99 -14.67 11.25
N PHE A 379 20.02 -13.34 11.31
CA PHE A 379 20.96 -12.58 12.14
C PHE A 379 20.30 -11.72 13.24
N ASP A 380 20.70 -12.00 14.48
CA ASP A 380 20.54 -11.22 15.71
C ASP A 380 21.17 -9.83 15.68
N THR A 381 20.52 -8.79 15.14
CA THR A 381 21.09 -7.42 15.16
C THR A 381 21.31 -6.87 16.58
N VAL A 382 20.46 -7.21 17.55
CA VAL A 382 20.56 -6.82 18.96
C VAL A 382 21.59 -7.69 19.71
N THR A 383 21.46 -9.02 19.66
CA THR A 383 22.37 -9.90 20.41
C THR A 383 23.75 -10.06 19.78
N GLY A 384 23.84 -9.94 18.46
CA GLY A 384 25.04 -10.26 17.69
C GLY A 384 25.24 -11.74 17.44
N ALA A 385 24.15 -12.45 17.10
CA ALA A 385 24.15 -13.90 16.98
C ALA A 385 23.50 -14.38 15.68
N VAL A 386 24.17 -15.27 14.96
CA VAL A 386 23.62 -16.00 13.82
C VAL A 386 22.81 -17.19 14.36
N TYR A 387 21.58 -17.38 13.91
CA TYR A 387 20.75 -18.54 14.25
C TYR A 387 20.57 -19.43 13.01
N VAL A 388 20.77 -20.74 13.16
CA VAL A 388 20.64 -21.76 12.10
C VAL A 388 19.62 -22.82 12.51
N LEU A 389 18.69 -23.14 11.61
CA LEU A 389 17.61 -24.10 11.87
C LEU A 389 17.42 -25.10 10.72
N GLY A 390 17.15 -26.35 11.08
CA GLY A 390 16.82 -27.44 10.15
C GLY A 390 18.02 -27.98 9.36
N ARG A 391 17.74 -28.94 8.48
CA ARG A 391 18.66 -29.54 7.48
C ARG A 391 17.91 -30.50 6.56
N LEU A 392 18.45 -30.69 5.37
CA LEU A 392 18.42 -31.95 4.63
C LEU A 392 19.86 -32.52 4.65
N SER A 393 20.01 -33.83 4.90
CA SER A 393 21.29 -34.53 4.78
C SER A 393 21.30 -35.46 3.56
N ASP A 394 22.50 -35.86 3.12
CA ASP A 394 22.66 -36.75 1.97
C ASP A 394 21.98 -38.12 2.20
N GLU A 395 22.00 -38.62 3.44
CA GLU A 395 21.25 -39.83 3.82
C GLU A 395 19.73 -39.66 3.68
N ASP A 396 19.18 -38.50 4.09
CA ASP A 396 17.74 -38.25 4.01
C ASP A 396 17.30 -38.11 2.55
N ALA A 397 18.12 -37.44 1.72
CA ALA A 397 17.89 -37.33 0.28
C ALA A 397 17.89 -38.70 -0.41
N GLN A 398 18.84 -39.58 -0.08
CA GLN A 398 18.87 -40.97 -0.58
C GLN A 398 17.63 -41.76 -0.15
N LYS A 399 17.23 -41.67 1.13
CA LYS A 399 16.02 -42.33 1.66
C LYS A 399 14.72 -41.83 1.01
N MET A 400 14.70 -40.62 0.44
CA MET A 400 13.57 -40.06 -0.31
C MET A 400 13.55 -40.49 -1.79
N GLN A 401 14.71 -40.85 -2.38
CA GLN A 401 14.79 -41.31 -3.77
C GLN A 401 14.43 -42.80 -3.93
N VAL A 402 14.74 -43.62 -2.92
CA VAL A 402 14.41 -45.06 -2.94
C VAL A 402 12.93 -45.27 -2.57
N GLN A 403 12.10 -45.60 -3.56
CA GLN A 403 10.73 -46.07 -3.31
C GLN A 403 10.75 -47.36 -2.47
N PRO A 404 10.17 -47.38 -1.26
CA PRO A 404 10.14 -48.61 -0.46
C PRO A 404 9.14 -49.60 -1.07
N GLN A 405 9.61 -50.74 -1.55
CA GLN A 405 8.72 -51.90 -1.72
C GLN A 405 8.27 -52.35 -0.33
N PRO A 406 6.96 -52.37 -0.02
CA PRO A 406 6.49 -52.75 1.31
C PRO A 406 6.63 -54.27 1.50
N GLN A 407 7.62 -54.70 2.27
CA GLN A 407 7.59 -56.02 2.88
C GLN A 407 6.57 -56.00 4.04
N PRO A 408 5.50 -56.82 4.00
CA PRO A 408 4.53 -56.87 5.09
C PRO A 408 5.12 -57.65 6.27
N GLY A 409 5.47 -56.93 7.33
CA GLY A 409 6.10 -57.48 8.53
C GLY A 409 6.41 -56.39 9.55
N ASP A 410 7.68 -55.98 9.61
CA ASP A 410 8.21 -55.13 10.69
C ASP A 410 8.68 -53.76 10.18
N ALA A 411 7.74 -52.86 9.90
CA ALA A 411 8.06 -51.44 9.74
C ALA A 411 8.25 -50.80 11.13
N PRO A 412 9.46 -50.33 11.50
CA PRO A 412 9.65 -49.67 12.80
C PRO A 412 8.84 -48.37 12.87
N PRO A 413 8.32 -47.99 14.05
CA PRO A 413 7.47 -46.80 14.18
C PRO A 413 8.25 -45.53 13.77
N PRO A 414 7.61 -44.58 13.04
CA PRO A 414 8.29 -43.42 12.49
C PRO A 414 8.92 -42.57 13.59
N THR A 415 10.25 -42.49 13.57
CA THR A 415 11.04 -41.80 14.58
C THR A 415 10.79 -40.29 14.48
N LYS A 416 10.20 -39.68 15.50
CA LYS A 416 10.07 -38.23 15.58
C LYS A 416 11.44 -37.60 15.80
N LEU A 417 11.99 -36.93 14.78
CA LEU A 417 13.17 -36.08 14.93
C LEU A 417 12.74 -34.66 15.32
N GLY A 418 13.32 -34.13 16.40
CA GLY A 418 13.14 -32.73 16.79
C GLY A 418 13.97 -31.82 15.88
N CYS A 419 13.58 -30.56 15.73
CA CYS A 419 14.31 -29.64 14.87
C CYS A 419 15.67 -29.29 15.46
N GLU A 420 16.73 -29.56 14.70
CA GLU A 420 18.07 -29.09 15.03
C GLU A 420 18.15 -27.57 14.94
N PHE A 421 18.63 -26.95 16.02
CA PHE A 421 18.68 -25.50 16.17
C PHE A 421 19.97 -25.09 16.87
N TYR A 422 20.72 -24.17 16.24
CA TYR A 422 22.05 -23.72 16.67
C TYR A 422 22.14 -22.20 16.68
N ARG A 423 23.07 -21.68 17.48
CA ARG A 423 23.49 -20.28 17.53
C ARG A 423 24.99 -20.16 17.33
N TYR A 424 25.44 -19.15 16.59
CA TYR A 424 26.85 -18.72 16.53
C TYR A 424 26.96 -17.26 16.99
N GLN A 425 27.85 -16.98 17.94
CA GLN A 425 28.06 -15.65 18.50
C GLN A 425 29.10 -14.87 17.69
N THR A 426 28.76 -13.69 17.17
CA THR A 426 29.69 -12.85 16.39
C THR A 426 30.42 -11.80 17.25
N ARG A 427 29.88 -11.49 18.43
CA ARG A 427 30.39 -10.46 19.37
C ARG A 427 30.21 -10.88 20.83
N GLY A 428 30.81 -10.12 21.75
CA GLY A 428 30.82 -10.44 23.18
C GLY A 428 31.86 -11.49 23.59
N SER A 429 31.80 -11.99 24.82
CA SER A 429 32.82 -12.90 25.39
C SER A 429 32.86 -14.29 24.75
N MET A 430 31.79 -14.70 24.06
CA MET A 430 31.67 -15.98 23.35
C MET A 430 31.85 -15.84 21.82
N ALA A 431 32.29 -14.67 21.32
CA ALA A 431 32.50 -14.44 19.91
C ALA A 431 33.36 -15.54 19.25
N GLY A 432 32.97 -15.99 18.06
CA GLY A 432 33.65 -17.06 17.34
C GLY A 432 33.25 -18.48 17.76
N ARG A 433 32.15 -18.66 18.51
CA ARG A 433 31.70 -19.98 18.99
C ARG A 433 30.28 -20.32 18.59
N TRP A 434 30.07 -21.60 18.29
CA TRP A 434 28.77 -22.22 18.19
C TRP A 434 28.22 -22.64 19.56
N GLU A 435 26.90 -22.80 19.60
CA GLU A 435 26.10 -23.23 20.73
C GLU A 435 24.89 -24.00 20.20
N PHE A 436 24.78 -25.27 20.56
CA PHE A 436 23.64 -26.11 20.22
C PHE A 436 22.48 -25.84 21.18
N LEU A 437 21.33 -25.45 20.64
CA LEU A 437 20.16 -25.02 21.43
C LEU A 437 19.16 -26.17 21.64
N SER A 438 18.89 -26.97 20.60
CA SER A 438 18.02 -28.14 20.71
C SER A 438 18.06 -29.08 19.49
N SER A 439 17.75 -30.36 19.71
CA SER A 439 17.16 -31.27 18.71
C SER A 439 16.12 -32.23 19.31
N ASP A 440 15.68 -31.98 20.54
CA ASP A 440 14.81 -32.91 21.30
C ASP A 440 13.36 -32.87 20.77
N PRO A 441 12.80 -33.99 20.26
CA PRO A 441 11.42 -34.08 19.78
C PRO A 441 10.36 -33.94 20.89
N GLN A 442 10.75 -33.94 22.17
CA GLN A 442 9.83 -33.79 23.30
C GLN A 442 9.58 -32.31 23.69
N ILE A 443 10.35 -31.36 23.14
CA ILE A 443 10.19 -29.93 23.47
C ILE A 443 8.78 -29.45 23.08
N PRO A 444 7.94 -29.02 24.04
CA PRO A 444 6.57 -28.62 23.75
C PRO A 444 6.53 -27.46 22.73
N HIS A 445 5.69 -27.64 21.70
CA HIS A 445 5.45 -26.66 20.64
C HIS A 445 6.66 -26.30 19.76
N ALA A 446 7.77 -27.05 19.82
CA ALA A 446 8.84 -26.92 18.84
C ALA A 446 8.40 -27.43 17.45
N PRO A 447 8.98 -26.92 16.35
CA PRO A 447 8.85 -27.55 15.04
C PRO A 447 9.52 -28.94 15.02
N PRO A 448 9.07 -29.85 14.13
CA PRO A 448 9.81 -31.07 13.83
C PRO A 448 11.05 -30.76 12.97
N LEU A 449 11.90 -31.75 12.71
CA LEU A 449 13.02 -31.58 11.77
C LEU A 449 12.52 -31.28 10.34
N VAL A 450 12.98 -30.16 9.76
CA VAL A 450 12.47 -29.62 8.49
C VAL A 450 13.56 -29.13 7.53
N TYR A 451 13.22 -29.17 6.24
CA TYR A 451 13.98 -28.57 5.14
C TYR A 451 13.03 -27.84 4.17
N ASP A 452 13.58 -26.91 3.39
CA ASP A 452 12.82 -26.01 2.47
C ASP A 452 11.69 -25.22 3.16
N HIS A 453 11.85 -25.02 4.47
CA HIS A 453 11.12 -24.08 5.30
C HIS A 453 11.67 -22.66 5.10
N GLN A 454 11.04 -21.66 5.73
CA GLN A 454 11.59 -20.32 5.85
C GLN A 454 11.65 -19.88 7.33
N ILE A 455 12.62 -19.02 7.64
CA ILE A 455 12.77 -18.40 8.96
C ILE A 455 13.03 -16.89 8.80
N VAL A 456 12.42 -16.09 9.67
CA VAL A 456 12.64 -14.63 9.77
C VAL A 456 12.74 -14.24 11.24
N ILE A 457 13.27 -13.05 11.53
CA ILE A 457 13.50 -12.58 12.90
C ILE A 457 12.97 -11.16 13.11
N ASP A 458 12.23 -10.98 14.21
CA ASP A 458 11.96 -9.68 14.81
C ASP A 458 12.99 -9.45 15.92
N SER A 459 14.10 -8.79 15.58
CA SER A 459 15.23 -8.60 16.50
C SER A 459 14.88 -7.72 17.71
N GLU A 460 13.97 -6.74 17.54
CA GLU A 460 13.48 -5.90 18.65
C GLU A 460 12.56 -6.67 19.60
N ALA A 461 11.63 -7.46 19.05
CA ALA A 461 10.80 -8.36 19.83
C ALA A 461 11.61 -9.54 20.42
N GLN A 462 12.79 -9.83 19.88
CA GLN A 462 13.60 -11.02 20.19
C GLN A 462 12.81 -12.32 19.91
N ILE A 463 12.17 -12.39 18.74
CA ILE A 463 11.35 -13.52 18.31
C ILE A 463 11.73 -13.97 16.90
N LEU A 464 12.03 -15.26 16.75
CA LEU A 464 12.12 -15.94 15.46
C LEU A 464 10.74 -16.44 15.03
N TYR A 465 10.45 -16.43 13.73
CA TYR A 465 9.26 -17.04 13.14
C TYR A 465 9.67 -18.07 12.08
N VAL A 466 9.11 -19.28 12.15
CA VAL A 466 9.40 -20.40 11.23
C VAL A 466 8.08 -20.83 10.57
N TYR A 467 8.08 -20.98 9.24
CA TYR A 467 6.93 -21.48 8.49
C TYR A 467 7.29 -22.52 7.43
N GLY A 468 6.40 -23.49 7.24
CA GLY A 468 6.39 -24.41 6.10
C GLY A 468 7.60 -25.34 6.04
N GLY A 469 7.89 -25.83 4.84
CA GLY A 469 8.90 -26.86 4.60
C GLY A 469 8.39 -28.28 4.84
N ARG A 470 9.15 -29.25 4.31
CA ARG A 470 8.85 -30.69 4.43
C ARG A 470 9.49 -31.24 5.71
N VAL A 471 8.80 -32.18 6.34
CA VAL A 471 9.21 -32.81 7.59
C VAL A 471 10.01 -34.09 7.30
N ILE A 472 11.20 -34.22 7.87
CA ILE A 472 12.03 -35.43 7.74
C ILE A 472 11.43 -36.57 8.60
N GLY A 473 11.46 -37.79 8.08
CA GLY A 473 10.84 -38.96 8.71
C GLY A 473 9.32 -39.07 8.46
N SER A 474 8.78 -38.37 7.45
CA SER A 474 7.44 -38.67 6.93
C SER A 474 7.45 -39.95 6.10
N ASP A 475 6.43 -40.79 6.26
CA ASP A 475 6.24 -42.02 5.51
C ASP A 475 6.15 -41.74 4.00
N ALA A 476 6.70 -42.61 3.15
CA ALA A 476 6.77 -42.39 1.70
C ALA A 476 5.39 -42.26 1.01
N SER A 477 4.32 -42.66 1.69
CA SER A 477 2.92 -42.52 1.25
C SER A 477 2.22 -41.22 1.72
N SER A 478 2.87 -40.37 2.53
CA SER A 478 2.26 -39.14 3.05
C SER A 478 3.30 -38.07 3.41
N ILE A 479 3.54 -37.13 2.50
CA ILE A 479 4.43 -35.99 2.72
C ILE A 479 3.83 -35.05 3.79
N LYS A 480 4.60 -34.78 4.85
CA LYS A 480 4.16 -33.94 5.98
C LYS A 480 4.85 -32.58 5.93
N TYR A 481 4.10 -31.54 6.31
CA TYR A 481 4.56 -30.14 6.32
C TYR A 481 4.49 -29.54 7.73
N ALA A 482 5.35 -28.58 8.02
CA ALA A 482 5.32 -27.82 9.27
C ALA A 482 4.38 -26.61 9.16
N GLY A 483 3.67 -26.29 10.24
CA GLY A 483 2.83 -25.10 10.38
C GLY A 483 3.62 -23.82 10.69
N LEU A 484 2.99 -22.88 11.41
CA LEU A 484 3.63 -21.63 11.86
C LEU A 484 4.05 -21.73 13.32
N TYR A 485 5.32 -21.43 13.59
CA TYR A 485 5.94 -21.45 14.92
C TYR A 485 6.66 -20.13 15.19
N CYS A 486 6.85 -19.81 16.46
CA CYS A 486 7.81 -18.79 16.86
C CYS A 486 8.65 -19.24 18.06
N TYR A 487 9.86 -18.68 18.19
CA TYR A 487 10.76 -18.92 19.32
C TYR A 487 11.10 -17.59 19.99
N ASN A 488 10.80 -17.48 21.28
CA ASN A 488 11.15 -16.33 22.09
C ASN A 488 12.60 -16.50 22.61
N ILE A 489 13.52 -15.73 22.05
CA ILE A 489 14.97 -15.81 22.34
C ILE A 489 15.25 -15.49 23.81
N ARG A 490 14.52 -14.53 24.39
CA ARG A 490 14.68 -14.10 25.80
C ARG A 490 14.18 -15.13 26.82
N LEU A 491 13.23 -15.99 26.44
CA LEU A 491 12.66 -17.02 27.31
C LEU A 491 13.19 -18.44 27.01
N GLY A 492 13.88 -18.63 25.89
CA GLY A 492 14.36 -19.93 25.43
C GLY A 492 13.25 -20.91 25.02
N LYS A 493 12.09 -20.40 24.58
CA LYS A 493 10.86 -21.21 24.41
C LYS A 493 10.21 -21.08 23.05
N TRP A 494 9.76 -22.21 22.52
CA TRP A 494 8.91 -22.30 21.35
C TRP A 494 7.43 -22.07 21.68
N GLN A 495 6.69 -21.53 20.70
CA GLN A 495 5.24 -21.45 20.67
C GLN A 495 4.74 -21.79 19.26
N HIS A 496 3.66 -22.57 19.21
CA HIS A 496 2.95 -22.93 17.99
C HIS A 496 1.84 -21.91 17.72
N LEU A 497 1.77 -21.39 16.50
CA LEU A 497 0.86 -20.31 16.09
C LEU A 497 -0.21 -20.76 15.08
N GLN A 498 0.13 -21.67 14.17
CA GLN A 498 -0.82 -22.32 13.25
C GLN A 498 -0.47 -23.79 13.09
N ASN A 499 -1.48 -24.66 13.13
CA ASN A 499 -1.36 -26.10 12.92
C ASN A 499 -0.63 -26.45 11.61
N SER A 500 0.14 -27.54 11.62
CA SER A 500 0.63 -28.18 10.39
C SER A 500 -0.52 -28.43 9.40
N PRO A 501 -0.53 -27.76 8.23
CA PRO A 501 -1.56 -27.98 7.21
C PRO A 501 -1.35 -29.35 6.53
N LYS A 502 -2.46 -30.01 6.19
CA LYS A 502 -2.44 -31.16 5.26
C LYS A 502 -2.36 -30.64 3.80
N PRO A 503 -1.83 -31.40 2.83
CA PRO A 503 -1.81 -31.00 1.42
C PRO A 503 -3.18 -30.53 0.92
N ASP A 504 -4.24 -31.30 1.20
CA ASP A 504 -5.62 -31.03 0.76
C ASP A 504 -6.37 -29.96 1.57
N THR A 505 -5.69 -29.11 2.34
CA THR A 505 -6.37 -28.09 3.18
C THR A 505 -6.58 -26.81 2.39
N PRO A 506 -7.80 -26.50 1.89
CA PRO A 506 -8.06 -25.20 1.26
C PRO A 506 -7.97 -24.08 2.30
N PHE A 507 -7.65 -22.86 1.83
CA PHE A 507 -7.66 -21.68 2.67
C PHE A 507 -9.08 -21.42 3.21
N SER A 508 -9.24 -21.57 4.52
CA SER A 508 -10.51 -21.47 5.26
C SER A 508 -10.54 -20.24 6.18
N GLY A 509 -9.90 -19.14 5.76
CA GLY A 509 -9.92 -17.86 6.47
C GLY A 509 -9.03 -17.76 7.73
N GLY A 510 -8.21 -18.78 8.02
CA GLY A 510 -7.41 -18.81 9.26
C GLY A 510 -6.00 -19.40 9.12
N VAL A 511 -5.86 -20.56 8.47
CA VAL A 511 -4.59 -21.29 8.34
C VAL A 511 -4.02 -21.14 6.94
N ILE A 512 -2.71 -20.87 6.82
CA ILE A 512 -2.01 -20.78 5.53
C ILE A 512 -1.83 -22.21 4.95
N PRO A 513 -2.03 -22.44 3.64
CA PRO A 513 -1.82 -23.77 3.05
C PRO A 513 -0.37 -24.27 3.13
N ALA A 514 -0.23 -25.60 3.13
CA ALA A 514 1.04 -26.32 3.08
C ALA A 514 1.92 -25.83 1.92
N ARG A 515 3.25 -25.79 2.12
CA ARG A 515 4.22 -25.40 1.10
C ARG A 515 5.66 -25.70 1.48
N SER A 516 6.48 -25.95 0.47
CA SER A 516 7.95 -26.04 0.56
C SER A 516 8.60 -25.19 -0.53
N GLY A 517 9.81 -24.67 -0.26
CA GLY A 517 10.57 -23.84 -1.21
C GLY A 517 9.88 -22.52 -1.60
N HIS A 518 9.06 -22.01 -0.69
CA HIS A 518 8.27 -20.78 -0.80
C HIS A 518 9.08 -19.55 -0.35
N SER A 519 8.52 -18.35 -0.53
CA SER A 519 9.06 -17.11 0.05
C SER A 519 8.34 -16.73 1.34
N MET A 520 9.09 -16.29 2.35
CA MET A 520 8.57 -15.60 3.54
C MET A 520 9.46 -14.39 3.87
N VAL A 521 8.86 -13.22 4.09
CA VAL A 521 9.53 -12.02 4.61
C VAL A 521 8.71 -11.39 5.74
N LEU A 522 9.36 -10.62 6.60
CA LEU A 522 8.74 -9.92 7.74
C LEU A 522 8.89 -8.41 7.56
N ASP A 523 7.78 -7.67 7.50
CA ASP A 523 7.77 -6.24 7.82
C ASP A 523 7.69 -6.09 9.34
N ASP A 524 8.79 -5.62 9.94
CA ASP A 524 8.92 -5.41 11.38
C ASP A 524 8.27 -4.10 11.86
N ARG A 525 7.95 -3.17 10.95
CA ARG A 525 7.21 -1.93 11.26
C ARG A 525 5.71 -2.20 11.37
N THR A 526 5.16 -2.97 10.43
CA THR A 526 3.73 -3.38 10.44
C THR A 526 3.49 -4.72 11.13
N LYS A 527 4.55 -5.38 11.64
CA LYS A 527 4.50 -6.71 12.29
C LYS A 527 3.73 -7.74 11.46
N THR A 528 4.01 -7.79 10.15
CA THR A 528 3.31 -8.62 9.17
C THR A 528 4.27 -9.57 8.46
N LEU A 529 3.97 -10.87 8.49
CA LEU A 529 4.62 -11.89 7.68
C LEU A 529 3.94 -11.98 6.31
N TYR A 530 4.70 -11.82 5.23
CA TYR A 530 4.23 -12.06 3.86
C TYR A 530 4.75 -13.42 3.39
N ILE A 531 3.84 -14.34 3.05
CA ILE A 531 4.13 -15.74 2.71
C ILE A 531 3.51 -16.07 1.36
N PHE A 532 4.31 -16.51 0.38
CA PHE A 532 3.84 -16.69 -1.00
C PHE A 532 4.63 -17.72 -1.83
N GLY A 533 3.95 -18.31 -2.81
CA GLY A 533 4.48 -19.29 -3.76
C GLY A 533 5.06 -20.56 -3.11
N GLY A 534 6.02 -21.20 -3.80
CA GLY A 534 6.57 -22.52 -3.47
C GLY A 534 5.79 -23.65 -4.12
N LYS A 535 5.86 -24.87 -3.56
CA LYS A 535 5.08 -26.03 -4.06
C LYS A 535 4.41 -26.85 -2.96
N ILE A 536 3.26 -27.43 -3.30
CA ILE A 536 2.63 -28.57 -2.62
C ILE A 536 3.00 -29.83 -3.38
N GLU A 537 3.37 -30.88 -2.63
CA GLU A 537 3.84 -32.16 -3.18
C GLU A 537 4.95 -31.90 -4.22
N ASP A 538 5.12 -32.77 -5.21
CA ASP A 538 6.21 -32.63 -6.19
C ASP A 538 5.80 -31.99 -7.53
N SER A 539 4.51 -31.89 -7.81
CA SER A 539 3.95 -31.42 -9.09
C SER A 539 3.12 -30.13 -9.05
N ASN A 540 2.73 -29.62 -7.87
CA ASN A 540 1.77 -28.51 -7.75
C ASN A 540 2.46 -27.19 -7.32
N LEU A 541 2.85 -26.38 -8.30
CA LEU A 541 3.42 -25.04 -8.06
C LEU A 541 2.36 -24.03 -7.62
N LEU A 542 2.65 -23.29 -6.55
CA LEU A 542 1.79 -22.27 -5.99
C LEU A 542 2.08 -20.88 -6.59
N CYS A 543 1.02 -20.11 -6.80
CA CYS A 543 1.06 -18.71 -7.22
C CYS A 543 0.16 -17.83 -6.33
N ASP A 544 0.06 -18.16 -5.04
CA ASP A 544 -0.77 -17.51 -4.03
C ASP A 544 0.06 -16.69 -3.04
N MET A 545 -0.58 -15.77 -2.31
CA MET A 545 0.07 -14.88 -1.34
C MET A 545 -0.83 -14.53 -0.15
N TYR A 546 -0.24 -14.57 1.05
CA TYR A 546 -0.91 -14.27 2.32
C TYR A 546 -0.11 -13.26 3.13
N ALA A 547 -0.84 -12.44 3.90
CA ALA A 547 -0.31 -11.64 4.99
C ALA A 547 -0.80 -12.23 6.33
N TYR A 548 0.12 -12.50 7.25
CA TYR A 548 -0.20 -12.85 8.64
C TYR A 548 0.26 -11.74 9.57
N HIS A 549 -0.70 -11.01 10.13
CA HIS A 549 -0.41 -9.94 11.09
C HIS A 549 -0.21 -10.53 12.49
N ILE A 550 1.01 -10.40 13.01
CA ILE A 550 1.48 -11.10 14.22
C ILE A 550 0.66 -10.72 15.45
N THR A 551 0.35 -9.43 15.60
CA THR A 551 -0.29 -8.87 16.81
C THR A 551 -1.73 -9.35 16.98
N THR A 552 -2.52 -9.40 15.90
CA THR A 552 -3.91 -9.89 15.90
C THR A 552 -4.01 -11.39 15.62
N LYS A 553 -2.92 -12.03 15.15
CA LYS A 553 -2.86 -13.43 14.71
C LYS A 553 -3.81 -13.77 13.56
N THR A 554 -4.17 -12.77 12.75
CA THR A 554 -5.10 -12.91 11.62
C THR A 554 -4.36 -13.15 10.30
N THR A 555 -4.79 -14.18 9.56
CA THR A 555 -4.32 -14.46 8.20
C THR A 555 -5.27 -13.84 7.18
N ARG A 556 -4.75 -13.00 6.28
CA ARG A 556 -5.46 -12.48 5.11
C ARG A 556 -4.83 -13.08 3.85
N GLN A 557 -5.65 -13.67 2.98
CA GLN A 557 -5.22 -13.98 1.62
C GLN A 557 -5.19 -12.65 0.83
N MET A 558 -4.03 -12.31 0.26
CA MET A 558 -3.88 -11.11 -0.57
C MET A 558 -4.22 -11.44 -2.03
N PHE A 559 -3.68 -12.57 -2.50
CA PHE A 559 -3.87 -13.05 -3.87
C PHE A 559 -4.13 -14.56 -3.84
N ALA A 560 -5.19 -15.00 -4.53
CA ALA A 560 -5.51 -16.41 -4.64
C ALA A 560 -4.80 -17.08 -5.83
N ASP A 561 -4.56 -16.34 -6.92
CA ASP A 561 -3.84 -16.82 -8.10
C ASP A 561 -3.22 -15.66 -8.90
N LEU A 562 -1.97 -15.30 -8.57
CA LEU A 562 -1.20 -14.21 -9.20
C LEU A 562 -1.01 -14.37 -10.72
N ARG A 563 -1.23 -15.58 -11.28
CA ARG A 563 -1.28 -15.79 -12.75
C ARG A 563 -2.39 -14.96 -13.39
N ARG A 564 -3.56 -14.89 -12.73
CA ARG A 564 -4.77 -14.25 -13.24
C ARG A 564 -4.74 -12.73 -13.11
N GLU A 565 -4.13 -12.24 -12.04
CA GLU A 565 -4.18 -10.83 -11.65
C GLU A 565 -2.97 -10.03 -12.14
N CYS A 566 -1.78 -10.65 -12.24
CA CYS A 566 -0.51 -9.96 -12.52
C CYS A 566 0.43 -10.71 -13.48
N GLY A 567 -0.09 -11.70 -14.22
CA GLY A 567 0.68 -12.49 -15.18
C GLY A 567 1.86 -13.25 -14.56
N PHE A 568 1.81 -13.56 -13.27
CA PHE A 568 2.94 -14.09 -12.52
C PHE A 568 3.12 -15.60 -12.77
N GLN A 569 4.31 -16.04 -13.16
CA GLN A 569 4.61 -17.48 -13.31
C GLN A 569 4.82 -18.12 -11.94
N ALA A 570 4.16 -19.26 -11.70
CA ALA A 570 4.35 -20.03 -10.46
C ALA A 570 5.78 -20.60 -10.41
N SER A 571 6.44 -20.53 -9.25
CA SER A 571 7.86 -20.86 -9.15
C SER A 571 8.26 -21.58 -7.85
N PHE A 572 9.21 -22.52 -7.98
CA PHE A 572 9.80 -23.29 -6.88
C PHE A 572 11.26 -22.88 -6.60
N THR A 573 11.61 -22.84 -5.32
CA THR A 573 12.87 -22.28 -4.78
C THR A 573 13.07 -20.78 -5.04
N GLN A 574 12.03 -20.07 -5.47
CA GLN A 574 12.00 -18.60 -5.52
C GLN A 574 12.47 -17.98 -4.20
N ARG A 575 12.97 -16.76 -4.28
CA ARG A 575 13.47 -16.02 -3.12
C ARG A 575 12.85 -14.64 -3.07
N ALA A 576 12.75 -14.08 -1.86
CA ALA A 576 12.31 -12.72 -1.67
C ALA A 576 13.06 -12.05 -0.52
N VAL A 577 13.17 -10.73 -0.62
CA VAL A 577 13.72 -9.81 0.39
C VAL A 577 12.85 -8.55 0.42
N LEU A 578 12.99 -7.72 1.46
CA LEU A 578 12.09 -6.60 1.74
C LEU A 578 12.89 -5.33 2.06
N ASP A 579 12.52 -4.19 1.47
CA ASP A 579 12.82 -2.86 2.02
C ASP A 579 11.61 -2.39 2.86
N PRO A 580 11.67 -2.44 4.20
CA PRO A 580 10.56 -2.05 5.06
C PRO A 580 10.37 -0.54 5.14
N GLN A 581 11.33 0.28 4.68
CA GLN A 581 11.16 1.73 4.61
C GLN A 581 10.30 2.12 3.40
N LEU A 582 10.61 1.55 2.24
CA LEU A 582 9.91 1.79 0.96
C LEU A 582 8.63 0.95 0.81
N GLN A 583 8.44 -0.07 1.65
CA GLN A 583 7.32 -1.01 1.62
C GLN A 583 7.26 -1.81 0.31
N GLU A 584 8.43 -2.33 -0.10
CA GLU A 584 8.63 -3.07 -1.34
C GLU A 584 9.28 -4.43 -1.09
N ILE A 585 8.64 -5.51 -1.57
CA ILE A 585 9.18 -6.87 -1.57
C ILE A 585 9.79 -7.13 -2.96
N TYR A 586 11.08 -7.47 -3.00
CA TYR A 586 11.79 -7.86 -4.23
C TYR A 586 11.84 -9.37 -4.34
N VAL A 587 11.43 -9.91 -5.49
CA VAL A 587 11.24 -11.35 -5.72
C VAL A 587 12.10 -11.80 -6.90
N PHE A 588 12.85 -12.88 -6.68
CA PHE A 588 13.73 -13.52 -7.64
C PHE A 588 13.14 -14.87 -8.04
N SER A 589 12.88 -15.04 -9.33
CA SER A 589 12.35 -16.27 -9.92
C SER A 589 13.31 -17.46 -9.69
N GLY A 590 12.75 -18.65 -9.48
CA GLY A 590 13.47 -19.92 -9.43
C GLY A 590 13.09 -20.81 -10.61
N LEU A 591 12.92 -22.11 -10.37
CA LEU A 591 12.35 -23.03 -11.37
C LEU A 591 10.90 -22.66 -11.68
N THR A 592 10.49 -22.76 -12.94
CA THR A 592 9.10 -22.67 -13.40
C THR A 592 8.70 -23.98 -14.09
N GLN A 593 7.42 -24.14 -14.39
CA GLN A 593 6.87 -25.34 -15.04
C GLN A 593 6.50 -25.02 -16.49
N ASP A 594 6.96 -25.85 -17.43
CA ASP A 594 6.67 -25.70 -18.86
C ASP A 594 5.34 -26.34 -19.28
N ASN A 595 5.01 -26.26 -20.57
CA ASN A 595 3.81 -26.87 -21.14
C ASN A 595 3.81 -28.42 -21.07
N SER A 596 4.96 -29.09 -20.94
CA SER A 596 5.07 -30.54 -20.71
C SER A 596 4.98 -30.94 -19.23
N SER A 597 4.84 -29.98 -18.32
CA SER A 597 4.93 -30.15 -16.85
C SER A 597 6.31 -30.54 -16.31
N SER A 598 7.36 -30.34 -17.11
CA SER A 598 8.75 -30.41 -16.69
C SER A 598 9.14 -29.13 -15.94
N MET A 599 10.04 -29.25 -14.97
CA MET A 599 10.63 -28.10 -14.29
C MET A 599 11.78 -27.54 -15.13
N ILE A 600 11.71 -26.26 -15.49
CA ILE A 600 12.69 -25.55 -16.32
C ILE A 600 13.21 -24.31 -15.60
N LEU A 601 14.34 -23.77 -16.05
CA LEU A 601 14.75 -22.41 -15.74
C LEU A 601 14.13 -21.42 -16.74
N PRO A 602 13.78 -20.19 -16.32
CA PRO A 602 13.41 -19.12 -17.25
C PRO A 602 14.63 -18.68 -18.06
N VAL A 603 14.39 -18.11 -19.25
CA VAL A 603 15.45 -17.61 -20.15
C VAL A 603 16.24 -16.45 -19.52
N ASP A 604 15.55 -15.58 -18.77
CA ASP A 604 16.14 -14.39 -18.14
C ASP A 604 15.90 -14.40 -16.62
N LEU A 605 16.85 -13.84 -15.85
CA LEU A 605 16.68 -13.65 -14.40
C LEU A 605 15.73 -12.48 -14.11
N SER A 606 14.44 -12.77 -14.07
CA SER A 606 13.40 -11.79 -13.75
C SER A 606 13.41 -11.39 -12.26
N VAL A 607 13.55 -10.09 -11.99
CA VAL A 607 13.33 -9.47 -10.68
C VAL A 607 11.99 -8.74 -10.68
N ARG A 608 11.06 -9.19 -9.85
CA ARG A 608 9.73 -8.57 -9.67
C ARG A 608 9.68 -7.80 -8.36
N MET A 609 8.84 -6.76 -8.30
CA MET A 609 8.70 -5.87 -7.15
C MET A 609 7.23 -5.80 -6.75
N PHE A 610 6.92 -6.08 -5.48
CA PHE A 610 5.57 -5.91 -4.93
C PHE A 610 5.55 -4.76 -3.93
N ARG A 611 4.78 -3.72 -4.23
CA ARG A 611 4.55 -2.56 -3.36
C ARG A 611 3.25 -2.79 -2.61
N TYR A 612 3.30 -3.06 -1.31
CA TYR A 612 2.11 -3.47 -0.54
C TYR A 612 1.28 -2.31 0.03
N ASN A 613 1.70 -1.07 -0.24
CA ASN A 613 1.01 0.16 0.13
C ASN A 613 0.90 1.07 -1.11
N PRO A 614 -0.26 1.68 -1.43
CA PRO A 614 -1.57 1.51 -0.80
C PRO A 614 -2.18 0.11 -1.03
N PRO A 615 -3.00 -0.43 -0.10
CA PRO A 615 -3.74 -1.68 -0.29
C PRO A 615 -4.65 -1.64 -1.54
N PRO A 616 -4.82 -2.75 -2.29
CA PRO A 616 -4.34 -4.11 -2.01
C PRO A 616 -2.84 -4.34 -2.29
N GLY A 617 -2.12 -3.31 -2.76
CA GLY A 617 -0.76 -3.40 -3.26
C GLY A 617 -0.70 -3.64 -4.77
N ARG A 618 0.46 -3.40 -5.39
CA ARG A 618 0.69 -3.59 -6.83
C ARG A 618 1.98 -4.34 -7.14
N TRP A 619 1.96 -5.09 -8.24
CA TRP A 619 3.15 -5.75 -8.79
C TRP A 619 3.72 -4.95 -9.96
N ASP A 620 4.97 -4.54 -9.80
CA ASP A 620 5.79 -3.87 -10.80
C ASP A 620 6.91 -4.82 -11.29
N SER A 621 7.54 -4.51 -12.42
CA SER A 621 8.75 -5.19 -12.91
C SER A 621 9.95 -4.26 -12.78
N VAL A 622 11.08 -4.78 -12.29
CA VAL A 622 12.37 -4.08 -12.41
C VAL A 622 12.84 -4.23 -13.85
N LEU A 623 13.35 -3.16 -14.46
CA LEU A 623 13.88 -3.18 -15.82
C LEU A 623 15.42 -3.31 -15.81
N PRO A 624 16.04 -3.89 -16.84
CA PRO A 624 17.44 -3.65 -17.14
C PRO A 624 17.74 -2.15 -17.31
N LEU A 625 19.00 -1.73 -17.16
CA LEU A 625 19.37 -0.33 -17.38
C LEU A 625 19.27 0.02 -18.89
N PRO A 626 18.59 1.11 -19.30
CA PRO A 626 18.44 1.46 -20.71
C PRO A 626 19.80 1.80 -21.32
N GLY A 627 20.05 1.34 -22.55
CA GLY A 627 21.33 1.59 -23.24
C GLY A 627 22.55 0.96 -22.58
N ALA A 628 22.38 -0.02 -21.70
CA ALA A 628 23.50 -0.80 -21.17
C ALA A 628 24.31 -1.43 -22.33
N PRO A 629 25.66 -1.40 -22.28
CA PRO A 629 26.47 -2.01 -23.33
C PRO A 629 26.38 -3.54 -23.25
N ALA A 630 26.49 -4.19 -24.42
CA ALA A 630 26.22 -5.63 -24.57
C ALA A 630 27.29 -6.56 -23.96
N ASP A 631 28.33 -6.00 -23.34
CA ASP A 631 29.40 -6.68 -22.61
C ASP A 631 29.17 -6.69 -21.08
N ARG A 632 28.09 -6.07 -20.59
CA ARG A 632 27.79 -5.98 -19.16
C ARG A 632 27.36 -7.32 -18.59
N GLU A 633 28.18 -7.90 -17.72
CA GLU A 633 27.84 -9.14 -17.01
C GLU A 633 26.61 -8.95 -16.08
N GLU A 634 25.63 -9.84 -16.21
CA GLU A 634 24.51 -10.03 -15.27
C GLU A 634 24.47 -11.50 -14.81
N PRO A 635 23.94 -11.82 -13.60
CA PRO A 635 23.87 -13.20 -13.12
C PRO A 635 22.92 -14.06 -13.98
N PRO A 636 23.38 -15.20 -14.52
CA PRO A 636 22.51 -16.10 -15.29
C PRO A 636 21.32 -16.65 -14.48
N PRO A 637 20.23 -17.07 -15.14
CA PRO A 637 19.08 -17.72 -14.52
C PRO A 637 19.50 -18.91 -13.65
N ARG A 638 18.87 -19.04 -12.47
CA ARG A 638 19.34 -19.97 -11.44
C ARG A 638 18.29 -20.33 -10.41
N PHE A 639 18.35 -21.55 -9.91
CA PHE A 639 17.50 -22.03 -8.82
C PHE A 639 18.33 -22.48 -7.60
N ALA A 640 17.66 -22.72 -6.47
CA ALA A 640 18.28 -23.06 -5.19
C ALA A 640 19.39 -22.07 -4.71
N HIS A 641 19.43 -20.86 -5.28
CA HIS A 641 20.29 -19.75 -4.89
C HIS A 641 19.85 -19.16 -3.54
N GLN A 642 20.65 -18.25 -2.99
CA GLN A 642 20.28 -17.46 -1.81
C GLN A 642 20.49 -15.97 -2.08
N VAL A 643 19.57 -15.15 -1.56
CA VAL A 643 19.66 -13.69 -1.52
C VAL A 643 19.44 -13.17 -0.11
N ILE A 644 19.96 -11.99 0.15
CA ILE A 644 19.81 -11.18 1.37
C ILE A 644 19.76 -9.71 0.98
N TYR A 645 19.12 -8.88 1.80
CA TYR A 645 19.06 -7.42 1.61
C TYR A 645 19.71 -6.74 2.81
N ASP A 646 20.59 -5.77 2.55
CA ASP A 646 21.16 -4.89 3.55
C ASP A 646 20.37 -3.56 3.61
N PRO A 647 19.59 -3.30 4.67
CA PRO A 647 18.94 -2.01 4.89
C PRO A 647 19.92 -0.84 5.09
N ALA A 648 21.19 -1.06 5.42
CA ALA A 648 22.15 0.04 5.61
C ALA A 648 22.59 0.66 4.28
N SER A 649 22.86 -0.15 3.25
CA SER A 649 23.19 0.34 1.89
C SER A 649 22.07 0.16 0.85
N LYS A 650 20.86 -0.24 1.27
CA LYS A 650 19.71 -0.57 0.40
C LYS A 650 20.07 -1.49 -0.77
N THR A 651 20.91 -2.48 -0.49
CA THR A 651 21.56 -3.33 -1.49
C THR A 651 21.10 -4.78 -1.33
N ILE A 652 20.90 -5.49 -2.44
CA ILE A 652 20.63 -6.93 -2.42
C ILE A 652 21.92 -7.67 -2.80
N PHE A 653 22.27 -8.71 -2.07
CA PHE A 653 23.38 -9.61 -2.43
C PHE A 653 22.83 -10.98 -2.79
N MET A 654 23.41 -11.61 -3.82
CA MET A 654 23.04 -12.93 -4.35
C MET A 654 24.29 -13.81 -4.46
N HIS A 655 24.20 -15.07 -4.04
CA HIS A 655 25.29 -16.03 -4.14
C HIS A 655 24.85 -17.37 -4.76
N GLY A 656 25.66 -17.88 -5.67
CA GLY A 656 25.66 -19.27 -6.13
C GLY A 656 24.30 -19.78 -6.63
N GLY A 657 24.00 -21.03 -6.34
CA GLY A 657 22.81 -21.74 -6.83
C GLY A 657 23.13 -22.78 -7.91
N ASN A 658 22.18 -23.01 -8.80
CA ASN A 658 22.25 -23.98 -9.89
C ASN A 658 21.76 -23.36 -11.21
N ALA A 659 22.58 -23.43 -12.26
CA ALA A 659 22.28 -22.97 -13.62
C ALA A 659 21.56 -24.01 -14.52
N GLY A 660 21.35 -25.23 -14.03
CA GLY A 660 20.76 -26.34 -14.78
C GLY A 660 21.81 -27.30 -15.34
N LEU A 661 21.46 -28.01 -16.41
CA LEU A 661 22.37 -28.91 -17.12
C LEU A 661 23.22 -28.11 -18.11
N ARG A 662 24.52 -28.40 -18.17
CA ARG A 662 25.43 -27.77 -19.13
C ARG A 662 25.21 -28.34 -20.54
N GLU A 663 24.93 -27.46 -21.51
CA GLU A 663 24.99 -27.79 -22.94
C GLU A 663 26.40 -28.30 -23.31
N PRO A 664 26.55 -29.52 -23.88
CA PRO A 664 27.86 -30.11 -24.12
C PRO A 664 28.63 -29.36 -25.20
N SER A 665 29.83 -28.94 -24.85
CA SER A 665 30.74 -28.21 -25.73
C SER A 665 31.22 -29.14 -26.85
N ARG A 666 31.03 -28.77 -28.13
CA ARG A 666 31.44 -29.59 -29.30
C ARG A 666 32.93 -29.99 -29.37
N ALA A 667 33.77 -29.48 -28.46
CA ALA A 667 35.19 -29.81 -28.36
C ALA A 667 35.48 -30.99 -27.39
N ASP A 668 34.60 -31.24 -26.41
CA ASP A 668 34.90 -32.07 -25.23
C ASP A 668 34.16 -33.41 -25.20
N ALA A 669 33.60 -33.85 -26.34
CA ALA A 669 32.77 -35.03 -26.46
C ALA A 669 33.54 -36.36 -26.35
N MET A 670 33.91 -36.72 -25.12
CA MET A 670 34.21 -38.09 -24.70
C MET A 670 32.89 -38.81 -24.36
N GLU A 671 32.81 -40.12 -24.61
CA GLU A 671 31.55 -40.88 -24.72
C GLU A 671 30.82 -41.20 -23.39
N ASP A 672 31.05 -40.44 -22.31
CA ASP A 672 30.48 -40.72 -20.97
C ASP A 672 30.07 -39.45 -20.18
N ASP A 673 30.01 -38.26 -20.81
CA ASP A 673 29.55 -37.02 -20.15
C ASP A 673 28.02 -36.99 -19.99
N THR A 674 27.52 -37.59 -18.91
CA THR A 674 26.15 -37.39 -18.43
C THR A 674 26.02 -35.99 -17.81
N GLY A 675 25.94 -34.98 -18.70
CA GLY A 675 26.14 -33.55 -18.44
C GLY A 675 25.97 -33.07 -17.01
N GLU A 676 27.08 -32.69 -16.36
CA GLU A 676 27.11 -32.35 -14.93
C GLU A 676 26.16 -31.18 -14.55
N ASP A 677 25.56 -31.33 -13.36
CA ASP A 677 24.61 -30.41 -12.73
C ASP A 677 25.30 -29.11 -12.27
N GLN A 678 25.14 -28.01 -13.02
CA GLN A 678 26.01 -26.84 -12.93
C GLN A 678 25.74 -25.98 -11.69
N ARG A 679 26.43 -26.32 -10.59
CA ARG A 679 26.57 -25.46 -9.40
C ARG A 679 27.32 -24.17 -9.71
N LEU A 680 26.99 -23.11 -8.98
CA LEU A 680 27.62 -21.79 -9.09
C LEU A 680 28.22 -21.31 -7.76
N ASP A 681 29.33 -20.57 -7.84
CA ASP A 681 30.09 -19.91 -6.77
C ASP A 681 30.09 -18.37 -6.87
N ASP A 682 29.40 -17.83 -7.88
CA ASP A 682 29.46 -16.42 -8.22
C ASP A 682 28.68 -15.56 -7.22
N PHE A 683 29.30 -14.46 -6.81
CA PHE A 683 28.76 -13.52 -5.84
C PHE A 683 28.43 -12.19 -6.50
N TRP A 684 27.26 -11.65 -6.21
CA TRP A 684 26.68 -10.51 -6.91
C TRP A 684 26.07 -9.49 -5.97
N GLN A 685 26.18 -8.23 -6.36
CA GLN A 685 25.53 -7.09 -5.76
C GLN A 685 24.50 -6.51 -6.75
N LEU A 686 23.28 -6.27 -6.29
CA LEU A 686 22.22 -5.56 -7.01
C LEU A 686 21.87 -4.26 -6.29
N SER A 687 21.94 -3.16 -7.02
CA SER A 687 21.40 -1.85 -6.64
C SER A 687 20.21 -1.50 -7.52
N LEU A 688 19.14 -0.94 -6.95
CA LEU A 688 17.95 -0.51 -7.69
C LEU A 688 17.99 0.99 -7.93
N LEU A 689 18.29 1.39 -9.17
CA LEU A 689 18.38 2.79 -9.58
C LEU A 689 16.98 3.35 -9.86
N ARG A 690 16.61 4.41 -9.15
CA ARG A 690 15.34 5.16 -9.32
C ARG A 690 15.59 6.47 -10.04
N THR A 691 14.52 7.14 -10.47
CA THR A 691 14.58 8.52 -10.99
C THR A 691 15.37 9.42 -10.03
N PRO A 692 16.49 10.02 -10.47
CA PRO A 692 17.30 10.87 -9.61
C PRO A 692 16.58 12.21 -9.36
N PRO A 693 16.81 12.88 -8.21
CA PRO A 693 16.12 14.14 -7.89
C PRO A 693 16.34 15.22 -8.96
N GLU A 694 17.50 15.23 -9.60
CA GLU A 694 17.88 16.16 -10.67
C GLU A 694 16.93 16.09 -11.88
N THR A 695 16.40 14.90 -12.22
CA THR A 695 15.39 14.75 -13.28
C THR A 695 14.05 15.39 -12.87
N VAL A 696 13.66 15.28 -11.60
CA VAL A 696 12.44 15.93 -11.09
C VAL A 696 12.60 17.45 -11.09
N ILE A 697 13.76 17.95 -10.62
CA ILE A 697 14.12 19.37 -10.68
C ILE A 697 14.09 19.86 -12.13
N ARG A 698 14.71 19.12 -13.09
CA ARG A 698 14.70 19.48 -14.53
C ARG A 698 13.27 19.66 -15.05
N ARG A 699 12.38 18.69 -14.80
CA ARG A 699 11.00 18.70 -15.31
C ARG A 699 10.16 19.80 -14.67
N ALA A 700 10.31 20.04 -13.37
CA ALA A 700 9.68 21.17 -12.68
C ALA A 700 10.17 22.53 -13.21
N THR A 701 11.49 22.71 -13.37
CA THR A 701 12.09 23.91 -13.97
C THR A 701 11.61 24.12 -15.41
N LEU A 702 11.49 23.05 -16.22
CA LEU A 702 10.93 23.15 -17.57
C LEU A 702 9.48 23.66 -17.54
N GLN A 703 8.61 23.14 -16.65
CA GLN A 703 7.24 23.66 -16.53
C GLN A 703 7.20 25.14 -16.10
N ILE A 704 8.01 25.54 -15.12
CA ILE A 704 8.15 26.94 -14.68
C ILE A 704 8.55 27.84 -15.86
N ARG A 705 9.62 27.48 -16.58
CA ARG A 705 10.13 28.29 -17.71
C ARG A 705 9.18 28.29 -18.91
N LYS A 706 8.38 27.24 -19.12
CA LYS A 706 7.29 27.23 -20.13
C LYS A 706 6.21 28.26 -19.83
N GLN A 707 5.81 28.43 -18.56
CA GLN A 707 4.84 29.46 -18.17
C GLN A 707 5.46 30.86 -18.18
N GLN A 708 6.69 31.03 -17.70
CA GLN A 708 7.43 32.29 -17.80
C GLN A 708 7.53 32.76 -19.27
N PHE A 709 7.84 31.84 -20.20
CA PHE A 709 7.89 32.16 -21.63
C PHE A 709 6.54 32.64 -22.18
N ARG A 710 5.41 32.02 -21.79
CA ARG A 710 4.06 32.49 -22.19
C ARG A 710 3.79 33.92 -21.74
N GLU A 711 4.03 34.22 -20.46
CA GLU A 711 3.83 35.57 -19.93
C GLU A 711 4.82 36.57 -20.55
N MET A 712 6.03 36.14 -20.94
CA MET A 712 6.96 36.96 -21.72
C MET A 712 6.50 37.25 -23.16
N CYS A 713 5.64 36.43 -23.77
CA CYS A 713 5.01 36.76 -25.06
C CYS A 713 3.93 37.83 -24.93
N GLU A 714 3.31 37.95 -23.75
CA GLU A 714 2.34 39.01 -23.43
C GLU A 714 3.05 40.32 -23.02
N ASP A 715 4.06 40.24 -22.15
CA ASP A 715 4.63 41.40 -21.45
C ASP A 715 5.89 42.02 -22.10
N VAL A 716 6.62 41.30 -22.97
CA VAL A 716 7.85 41.80 -23.60
C VAL A 716 7.92 41.51 -25.10
N SER A 717 8.89 42.13 -25.80
CA SER A 717 9.02 41.95 -27.25
C SER A 717 9.36 40.50 -27.62
N HIS A 718 8.71 40.00 -28.69
CA HIS A 718 8.90 38.66 -29.25
C HIS A 718 10.37 38.24 -29.43
N VAL A 719 11.28 39.17 -29.73
CA VAL A 719 12.73 38.92 -29.84
C VAL A 719 13.35 38.53 -28.49
N LYS A 720 12.94 39.16 -27.38
CA LYS A 720 13.37 38.80 -26.02
C LYS A 720 12.78 37.44 -25.60
N ALA A 721 11.49 37.21 -25.88
CA ALA A 721 10.84 35.92 -25.61
C ALA A 721 11.52 34.77 -26.37
N LEU A 722 11.76 34.93 -27.68
CA LEU A 722 12.46 33.94 -28.51
C LEU A 722 13.91 33.69 -28.05
N ASN A 723 14.60 34.73 -27.56
CA ASN A 723 15.93 34.54 -26.97
C ASN A 723 15.87 33.75 -25.65
N PHE A 724 14.88 34.00 -24.80
CA PHE A 724 14.65 33.22 -23.57
C PHE A 724 14.31 31.75 -23.88
N LEU A 725 13.46 31.49 -24.89
CA LEU A 725 13.15 30.14 -25.36
C LEU A 725 14.43 29.36 -25.73
N ARG A 726 15.33 30.00 -26.50
CA ARG A 726 16.60 29.39 -26.95
C ARG A 726 17.68 29.25 -25.88
N THR A 727 17.72 30.15 -24.89
CA THR A 727 18.82 30.21 -23.90
C THR A 727 18.46 29.66 -22.53
N SER A 728 17.17 29.62 -22.17
CA SER A 728 16.69 29.29 -20.83
C SER A 728 15.71 28.11 -20.82
N VAL A 729 14.85 27.97 -21.83
CA VAL A 729 13.94 26.82 -21.95
C VAL A 729 14.64 25.63 -22.60
N TYR A 730 15.25 25.80 -23.78
CA TYR A 730 15.87 24.70 -24.53
C TYR A 730 16.87 23.86 -23.72
N PRO A 731 17.78 24.42 -22.88
CA PRO A 731 18.75 23.62 -22.12
C PRO A 731 18.17 22.75 -21.00
N VAL A 732 16.86 22.79 -20.73
CA VAL A 732 16.19 21.92 -19.74
C VAL A 732 15.16 20.98 -20.37
N VAL A 733 15.02 20.96 -21.69
CA VAL A 733 14.18 20.02 -22.46
C VAL A 733 14.95 18.73 -22.69
N ASP A 734 14.39 17.58 -22.29
CA ASP A 734 14.97 16.29 -22.69
C ASP A 734 14.85 16.10 -24.21
N GLN A 735 15.97 15.78 -24.88
CA GLN A 735 15.98 15.58 -26.33
C GLN A 735 15.60 14.14 -26.71
N ASP A 736 15.73 13.20 -25.77
CA ASP A 736 15.35 11.79 -25.93
C ASP A 736 13.87 11.54 -25.56
N ASP A 737 13.20 12.50 -24.92
CA ASP A 737 11.76 12.49 -24.65
C ASP A 737 10.98 13.16 -25.81
N PRO A 738 10.14 12.41 -26.55
CA PRO A 738 9.38 12.94 -27.67
C PRO A 738 8.23 13.86 -27.24
N GLU A 739 7.65 13.66 -26.05
CA GLU A 739 6.57 14.50 -25.52
C GLU A 739 7.11 15.85 -25.06
N GLU A 740 8.24 15.88 -24.35
CA GLU A 740 8.91 17.14 -23.99
C GLU A 740 9.39 17.90 -25.23
N THR A 741 9.98 17.20 -26.20
CA THR A 741 10.45 17.79 -27.46
C THR A 741 9.31 18.41 -28.27
N GLU A 742 8.17 17.72 -28.42
CA GLU A 742 7.01 18.27 -29.13
C GLU A 742 6.33 19.40 -28.33
N ALA A 743 6.21 19.25 -27.00
CA ALA A 743 5.69 20.29 -26.14
C ALA A 743 6.62 21.52 -26.00
N TYR A 744 7.89 21.42 -26.42
CA TYR A 744 8.79 22.56 -26.63
C TYR A 744 8.56 23.22 -27.99
N ARG A 745 8.44 22.45 -29.09
CA ARG A 745 8.12 22.99 -30.43
C ARG A 745 6.81 23.78 -30.42
N GLY A 746 5.78 23.24 -29.76
CA GLY A 746 4.47 23.87 -29.62
C GLY A 746 4.50 25.26 -28.95
N LEU A 747 5.55 25.60 -28.19
CA LEU A 747 5.70 26.92 -27.56
C LEU A 747 5.79 28.05 -28.59
N LEU A 748 6.32 27.79 -29.79
CA LEU A 748 6.44 28.80 -30.84
C LEU A 748 5.08 29.40 -31.25
N SER A 749 3.97 28.69 -31.04
CA SER A 749 2.62 29.20 -31.30
C SER A 749 2.27 30.45 -30.48
N TYR A 750 2.77 30.58 -29.25
CA TYR A 750 2.49 31.73 -28.38
C TYR A 750 3.10 33.05 -28.91
N LEU A 751 4.07 33.00 -29.83
CA LEU A 751 4.66 34.19 -30.47
C LEU A 751 3.76 34.77 -31.59
N PHE A 752 2.62 34.13 -31.90
CA PHE A 752 1.70 34.55 -32.96
C PHE A 752 0.29 34.87 -32.42
N ILE A 753 0.07 34.80 -31.10
CA ILE A 753 -1.18 35.22 -30.48
C ILE A 753 -1.17 36.75 -30.37
N PRO A 754 -2.19 37.46 -30.89
CA PRO A 754 -2.25 38.92 -30.77
C PRO A 754 -2.44 39.32 -29.31
N ALA A 755 -1.57 40.20 -28.81
CA ALA A 755 -1.67 40.74 -27.46
C ALA A 755 -3.03 41.43 -27.25
N SER A 756 -3.76 41.03 -26.22
CA SER A 756 -5.05 41.66 -25.89
C SER A 756 -4.85 43.12 -25.47
N PRO A 757 -5.71 44.05 -25.92
CA PRO A 757 -5.56 45.47 -25.59
C PRO A 757 -5.75 45.69 -24.09
N ILE A 758 -4.75 46.30 -23.45
CA ILE A 758 -4.77 46.65 -22.03
C ILE A 758 -5.90 47.65 -21.78
N MET A 759 -6.96 47.23 -21.08
CA MET A 759 -8.02 48.14 -20.66
C MET A 759 -7.51 49.08 -19.57
N SER A 760 -7.33 50.36 -19.93
CA SER A 760 -7.00 51.41 -18.98
C SER A 760 -8.11 51.63 -17.95
N SER A 761 -7.70 51.94 -16.71
CA SER A 761 -8.51 51.93 -15.49
C SER A 761 -9.70 52.91 -15.43
N HIS A 762 -10.74 52.47 -14.69
CA HIS A 762 -11.83 53.24 -14.07
C HIS A 762 -12.94 53.85 -14.96
N PRO A 763 -14.19 53.62 -14.54
CA PRO A 763 -15.08 54.72 -14.15
C PRO A 763 -15.41 54.71 -12.64
N HIS A 764 -15.84 55.86 -12.11
CA HIS A 764 -16.05 56.05 -10.68
C HIS A 764 -17.33 55.37 -10.14
N LEU A 765 -17.18 54.58 -9.07
CA LEU A 765 -18.26 54.29 -8.12
C LEU A 765 -18.59 55.58 -7.34
N LYS A 766 -19.72 56.23 -7.67
CA LYS A 766 -20.30 57.28 -6.82
C LYS A 766 -21.17 56.64 -5.73
N THR A 767 -20.81 56.85 -4.48
CA THR A 767 -21.68 56.58 -3.33
C THR A 767 -22.87 57.54 -3.32
N PRO A 768 -24.12 57.06 -3.18
CA PRO A 768 -25.26 57.93 -2.89
C PRO A 768 -25.19 58.34 -1.41
N SER A 769 -25.20 59.66 -1.17
CA SER A 769 -25.54 60.25 0.12
C SER A 769 -26.89 60.97 -0.03
N ALA A 770 -27.65 61.09 1.06
CA ALA A 770 -28.93 61.78 1.04
C ALA A 770 -28.73 63.29 1.05
N ASP A 771 -29.53 64.04 0.27
CA ASP A 771 -30.65 64.82 0.84
C ASP A 771 -31.42 65.62 -0.25
N SER A 772 -32.65 66.04 0.14
CA SER A 772 -33.41 67.23 -0.31
C SER A 772 -33.82 67.46 -1.79
N ASP A 773 -35.14 67.68 -1.94
CA ASP A 773 -35.81 68.76 -2.70
C ASP A 773 -35.97 68.76 -4.25
N HIS A 774 -37.18 68.34 -4.66
CA HIS A 774 -38.26 69.16 -5.28
C HIS A 774 -38.09 69.96 -6.60
N GLU A 775 -39.16 69.89 -7.42
CA GLU A 775 -39.49 70.68 -8.63
C GLU A 775 -38.51 70.50 -9.84
N ASP A 776 -38.91 70.63 -11.13
CA ASP A 776 -40.19 70.96 -11.74
C ASP A 776 -40.42 70.14 -13.06
N SER A 777 -41.65 70.15 -13.59
CA SER A 777 -42.08 69.63 -14.91
C SER A 777 -42.61 70.80 -15.76
N PRO A 778 -42.66 70.79 -17.13
CA PRO A 778 -43.49 69.85 -17.92
C PRO A 778 -42.99 69.65 -19.41
N PRO A 779 -43.83 69.48 -20.47
CA PRO A 779 -44.58 68.26 -20.80
C PRO A 779 -44.48 67.75 -22.27
N ARG A 780 -44.76 66.44 -22.43
CA ARG A 780 -45.59 65.77 -23.48
C ARG A 780 -45.73 66.38 -24.91
N LYS A 781 -45.56 65.50 -25.93
CA LYS A 781 -46.54 65.18 -27.01
C LYS A 781 -46.07 63.95 -27.82
N ARG A 782 -46.87 62.87 -27.94
CA ARG A 782 -47.84 62.50 -29.01
C ARG A 782 -47.22 61.96 -30.32
N SER A 783 -47.78 60.98 -31.07
CA SER A 783 -48.63 59.79 -30.76
C SER A 783 -49.14 59.09 -32.05
N ARG A 784 -49.11 57.73 -32.10
CA ARG A 784 -50.04 56.85 -32.89
C ARG A 784 -49.98 56.93 -34.45
N PRO A 785 -50.71 56.07 -35.22
CA PRO A 785 -50.71 54.59 -35.17
C PRO A 785 -50.80 53.92 -36.58
N ASN A 786 -50.82 52.57 -36.67
CA ASN A 786 -51.92 51.79 -37.30
C ASN A 786 -51.75 50.26 -37.14
N THR A 787 -52.79 49.51 -37.52
CA THR A 787 -53.22 48.14 -37.12
C THR A 787 -54.35 47.67 -38.08
N PRO A 788 -54.94 46.43 -38.02
CA PRO A 788 -54.61 45.15 -37.36
C PRO A 788 -54.78 43.92 -38.34
N GLU A 789 -55.55 42.89 -37.91
CA GLU A 789 -56.06 41.65 -38.54
C GLU A 789 -55.11 40.43 -38.54
N ASP A 790 -55.47 39.20 -38.11
CA ASP A 790 -56.61 38.66 -37.31
C ASP A 790 -56.19 37.24 -36.77
N THR A 791 -56.92 36.41 -35.99
CA THR A 791 -58.35 36.31 -35.57
C THR A 791 -58.48 35.63 -34.17
N GLU A 792 -59.55 35.95 -33.43
CA GLU A 792 -60.36 35.19 -32.42
C GLU A 792 -59.77 34.00 -31.57
N MET A 793 -59.80 34.03 -30.22
CA MET A 793 -60.92 33.75 -29.23
C MET A 793 -61.29 32.26 -29.05
N THR A 794 -61.68 31.70 -27.88
CA THR A 794 -61.97 32.14 -26.48
C THR A 794 -61.65 30.97 -25.51
N ALA A 795 -61.08 31.10 -24.29
CA ALA A 795 -61.65 31.49 -22.97
C ALA A 795 -62.79 30.60 -22.43
N PRO A 796 -63.04 30.48 -21.09
CA PRO A 796 -62.37 31.04 -19.89
C PRO A 796 -61.74 29.90 -19.00
N SER A 797 -61.63 29.83 -17.65
CA SER A 797 -61.99 30.68 -16.47
C SER A 797 -61.19 30.32 -15.19
N GLU A 798 -60.77 31.34 -14.44
CA GLU A 798 -60.79 31.53 -12.96
C GLU A 798 -60.51 30.39 -11.93
N VAL A 799 -59.44 30.58 -11.13
CA VAL A 799 -59.46 30.61 -9.64
C VAL A 799 -58.47 31.71 -9.17
N GLU A 800 -58.74 32.42 -8.07
CA GLU A 800 -57.84 33.43 -7.49
C GLU A 800 -56.73 32.82 -6.62
N GLU A 801 -55.54 33.44 -6.58
CA GLU A 801 -54.60 33.30 -5.45
C GLU A 801 -53.83 34.60 -5.16
N LEU A 802 -53.47 34.82 -3.89
CA LEU A 802 -52.93 36.09 -3.38
C LEU A 802 -51.39 36.20 -3.51
N PRO A 803 -50.81 37.42 -3.57
CA PRO A 803 -49.41 37.60 -3.93
C PRO A 803 -48.43 37.22 -2.79
N ALA A 804 -47.56 36.24 -3.05
CA ALA A 804 -46.47 35.86 -2.17
C ALA A 804 -45.19 36.71 -2.41
N PRO A 805 -44.62 37.37 -1.39
CA PRO A 805 -43.43 38.22 -1.55
C PRO A 805 -42.12 37.41 -1.54
N ALA A 806 -41.89 36.63 -2.60
CA ALA A 806 -40.63 35.93 -2.81
C ALA A 806 -39.53 36.91 -3.28
N ALA A 807 -38.80 37.50 -2.32
CA ALA A 807 -37.57 38.23 -2.61
C ALA A 807 -36.54 37.28 -3.25
N LYS A 808 -36.43 37.32 -4.58
CA LYS A 808 -35.48 36.50 -5.33
C LYS A 808 -34.06 36.86 -4.91
N ILE A 809 -33.39 35.95 -4.22
CA ILE A 809 -31.94 36.03 -3.99
C ILE A 809 -31.28 36.14 -5.37
N PRO A 810 -30.46 37.16 -5.64
CA PRO A 810 -29.81 37.30 -6.94
C PRO A 810 -28.90 36.09 -7.20
N PRO A 811 -28.81 35.58 -8.44
CA PRO A 811 -27.97 34.45 -8.76
C PRO A 811 -26.50 34.75 -8.44
N PHE A 812 -25.78 33.76 -7.92
CA PHE A 812 -24.37 33.90 -7.57
C PHE A 812 -23.51 34.05 -8.83
N ASP A 813 -22.98 35.25 -9.05
CA ASP A 813 -22.13 35.55 -10.21
C ASP A 813 -20.70 35.03 -10.00
N VAL A 814 -20.45 33.84 -10.56
CA VAL A 814 -19.14 33.16 -10.57
C VAL A 814 -18.09 33.94 -11.38
N GLN A 815 -18.48 34.84 -12.28
CA GLN A 815 -17.57 35.60 -13.12
C GLN A 815 -17.13 36.90 -12.43
N LEU A 816 -18.05 37.64 -11.82
CA LEU A 816 -17.76 38.80 -10.97
C LEU A 816 -16.74 38.45 -9.87
N VAL A 817 -16.86 37.26 -9.28
CA VAL A 817 -15.91 36.71 -8.28
C VAL A 817 -14.50 36.50 -8.84
N ARG A 818 -14.35 36.14 -10.12
CA ARG A 818 -13.02 35.93 -10.74
C ARG A 818 -12.35 37.24 -11.15
N GLU A 819 -13.17 38.23 -11.51
CA GLU A 819 -12.73 39.54 -11.98
C GLU A 819 -12.41 40.50 -10.83
N THR A 820 -13.02 40.32 -9.66
CA THR A 820 -12.70 41.08 -8.42
C THR A 820 -11.34 40.67 -7.83
N GLU A 821 -10.58 41.62 -7.30
CA GLU A 821 -9.29 41.41 -6.63
C GLU A 821 -9.47 41.21 -5.11
N ASP A 822 -8.71 40.27 -4.51
CA ASP A 822 -8.69 40.08 -3.04
C ASP A 822 -7.55 40.91 -2.40
N PRO A 823 -7.80 41.66 -1.30
CA PRO A 823 -6.80 42.50 -0.65
C PRO A 823 -5.50 41.79 -0.23
N GLU A 824 -5.51 40.47 0.02
CA GLU A 824 -4.29 39.73 0.39
C GLU A 824 -3.33 39.55 -0.81
N GLU A 825 -3.77 39.68 -2.06
CA GLU A 825 -2.89 39.55 -3.24
C GLU A 825 -1.82 40.65 -3.28
N VAL A 826 -2.22 41.91 -3.07
CA VAL A 826 -1.34 43.09 -3.13
C VAL A 826 -0.47 43.22 -1.88
N LYS A 827 -0.91 42.65 -0.75
CA LYS A 827 -0.30 42.72 0.58
C LYS A 827 1.14 42.20 0.65
N SER A 828 1.55 41.40 -0.33
CA SER A 828 2.92 40.87 -0.48
C SER A 828 3.89 41.82 -1.23
N GLY A 829 3.44 43.02 -1.63
CA GLY A 829 4.20 43.91 -2.51
C GLY A 829 4.17 43.49 -3.99
N ALA A 830 3.24 42.62 -4.37
CA ALA A 830 3.00 42.22 -5.75
C ALA A 830 2.07 43.21 -6.46
N THR A 831 2.26 43.40 -7.77
CA THR A 831 1.24 44.01 -8.64
C THR A 831 0.03 43.07 -8.74
N ALA A 832 -1.18 43.63 -8.69
CA ALA A 832 -2.41 42.85 -8.82
C ALA A 832 -2.41 41.97 -10.09
N VAL A 833 -2.87 40.72 -9.94
CA VAL A 833 -2.83 39.72 -11.01
C VAL A 833 -4.22 39.63 -11.66
N SER A 834 -4.28 39.62 -12.99
CA SER A 834 -5.56 39.43 -13.69
C SER A 834 -6.11 38.02 -13.41
N GLY A 835 -7.44 37.87 -13.30
CA GLY A 835 -8.05 36.57 -12.99
C GLY A 835 -7.65 35.44 -13.96
N ALA A 836 -7.43 35.77 -15.23
CA ALA A 836 -6.89 34.85 -16.23
C ALA A 836 -5.44 34.43 -15.93
N ARG A 837 -4.55 35.37 -15.59
CA ARG A 837 -3.14 35.07 -15.28
C ARG A 837 -3.01 34.33 -13.93
N PHE A 838 -3.86 34.64 -12.94
CA PHE A 838 -3.99 33.87 -11.71
C PHE A 838 -4.36 32.41 -12.03
N GLN A 839 -5.39 32.19 -12.86
CA GLN A 839 -5.81 30.83 -13.25
C GLN A 839 -4.71 30.06 -14.00
N GLN A 840 -3.98 30.70 -14.92
CA GLN A 840 -2.83 30.07 -15.60
C GLN A 840 -1.74 29.64 -14.61
N ARG A 841 -1.34 30.53 -13.70
CA ARG A 841 -0.28 30.26 -12.73
C ARG A 841 -0.70 29.23 -11.67
N ASN A 842 -1.96 29.23 -11.24
CA ASN A 842 -2.50 28.18 -10.38
C ASN A 842 -2.51 26.81 -11.09
N ALA A 843 -2.78 26.77 -12.40
CA ALA A 843 -2.69 25.52 -13.17
C ALA A 843 -1.25 24.99 -13.29
N LEU A 844 -0.25 25.87 -13.42
CA LEU A 844 1.17 25.49 -13.26
C LEU A 844 1.43 24.94 -11.85
N PHE A 845 0.98 25.64 -10.79
CA PHE A 845 1.21 25.21 -9.42
C PHE A 845 0.63 23.82 -9.13
N GLU A 846 -0.62 23.53 -9.50
CA GLU A 846 -1.21 22.19 -9.36
C GLU A 846 -0.48 21.14 -10.21
N SER A 847 0.12 21.50 -11.35
CA SER A 847 0.95 20.57 -12.13
C SER A 847 2.32 20.30 -11.49
N LEU A 848 2.92 21.26 -10.79
CA LEU A 848 4.13 21.06 -10.00
C LEU A 848 3.86 20.18 -8.76
N LEU A 849 2.63 20.19 -8.24
CA LEU A 849 2.17 19.29 -7.18
C LEU A 849 2.07 17.81 -7.61
N GLU A 850 2.21 17.47 -8.89
CA GLU A 850 2.36 16.06 -9.33
C GLU A 850 3.61 15.43 -8.67
N PHE A 851 4.70 16.19 -8.58
CA PHE A 851 5.99 15.74 -8.06
C PHE A 851 6.05 15.64 -6.54
N VAL A 852 5.13 16.31 -5.84
CA VAL A 852 5.15 16.47 -4.37
C VAL A 852 4.41 15.32 -3.69
N SER A 853 4.95 14.80 -2.59
CA SER A 853 4.35 13.72 -1.79
C SER A 853 2.97 14.16 -1.21
N GLU A 854 1.99 13.25 -1.16
CA GLU A 854 0.59 13.57 -0.82
C GLU A 854 0.42 14.13 0.61
N GLU A 855 1.24 13.68 1.57
CA GLU A 855 1.21 14.23 2.95
C GLU A 855 1.59 15.72 2.98
N ALA A 856 2.50 16.15 2.11
CA ALA A 856 3.10 17.49 2.09
C ALA A 856 2.29 18.55 1.31
N LYS A 857 1.18 18.18 0.67
CA LYS A 857 0.39 19.07 -0.20
C LYS A 857 -1.10 19.08 0.14
N GLN A 858 -1.86 19.96 -0.49
CA GLN A 858 -3.33 19.90 -0.43
C GLN A 858 -3.87 18.66 -1.16
N PRO A 859 -5.02 18.09 -0.73
CA PRO A 859 -5.62 16.93 -1.37
C PRO A 859 -5.70 17.07 -2.89
N SER A 860 -5.34 16.01 -3.61
CA SER A 860 -5.23 15.97 -5.07
C SER A 860 -6.57 16.24 -5.79
N GLY A 861 -7.71 15.84 -5.20
CA GLY A 861 -9.05 16.11 -5.72
C GLY A 861 -9.53 17.58 -5.62
N SER A 862 -10.83 17.78 -5.78
CA SER A 862 -11.50 19.09 -5.63
C SER A 862 -12.87 18.97 -4.95
N LEU A 863 -13.26 20.03 -4.23
CA LEU A 863 -14.56 20.09 -3.51
C LEU A 863 -15.77 19.98 -4.47
N THR A 864 -15.64 20.47 -5.71
CA THR A 864 -16.68 20.31 -6.73
C THR A 864 -16.75 18.88 -7.24
N GLY A 865 -15.62 18.22 -7.50
CA GLY A 865 -15.63 16.80 -7.90
C GLY A 865 -16.23 15.86 -6.85
N THR A 866 -16.11 16.20 -5.55
CA THR A 866 -16.82 15.46 -4.48
C THR A 866 -18.32 15.74 -4.45
N LEU A 867 -18.80 16.89 -4.94
CA LEU A 867 -20.22 17.17 -5.13
C LEU A 867 -20.78 16.48 -6.38
N ASP A 868 -20.02 16.48 -7.48
CA ASP A 868 -20.38 15.76 -8.71
C ASP A 868 -20.51 14.25 -8.43
N GLY A 869 -19.61 13.68 -7.62
CA GLY A 869 -19.69 12.30 -7.15
C GLY A 869 -20.89 11.99 -6.24
N LEU A 870 -21.39 13.00 -5.50
CA LEU A 870 -22.63 12.88 -4.73
C LEU A 870 -23.88 12.98 -5.63
N MET A 871 -23.82 13.76 -6.71
CA MET A 871 -24.91 13.88 -7.71
C MET A 871 -24.93 12.71 -8.72
N ALA A 872 -23.82 11.98 -8.87
CA ALA A 872 -23.75 10.77 -9.68
C ALA A 872 -24.38 9.54 -9.01
N MET A 873 -24.64 9.59 -7.70
CA MET A 873 -25.54 8.66 -7.03
C MET A 873 -26.98 9.01 -7.46
N PRO A 874 -27.77 8.06 -8.01
CA PRO A 874 -29.15 8.36 -8.37
C PRO A 874 -29.94 8.76 -7.13
N ALA A 875 -30.62 9.91 -7.21
CA ALA A 875 -31.58 10.31 -6.19
C ALA A 875 -32.65 9.22 -6.04
N SER A 876 -32.94 8.86 -4.79
CA SER A 876 -33.75 7.71 -4.37
C SER A 876 -35.22 7.80 -4.76
#